data_AF-A0A9X1JXL5-F1
#
_entry.id   AF-A0A9X1JXL5-F1
#
_cell.length_a   1.000
_cell.length_b   1.000
_cell.length_c   1.000
_cell.angle_alpha   90.00
_cell.angle_beta   90.00
_cell.angle_gamma   90.00
#
_symmetry.space_group_name_H-M   'P 1'
#
loop_
_entity.id
_entity.type
_entity.pdbx_description
1 polymer ?
#
loop_
_entity_poly.entity_id
_entity_poly.type
_entity_poly.pdbx_seq_one_letter_code
_entity_poly.pdbx_strand_id
1 'polypeptide(L)'
;MATSAPAQQAADVHRNIDTSLTWWDRVNNEYKWLRNSLGNRYRFERSIGVVIAIGDYTGDFKPLSSPAKDAVRMRDFLLNEAGFDEVHVLIDEDASSENIRHLMEDIIPDRVTEDDRLLLYWSGHGGSGKDSRDYPYGFLALQDASKDGKQGSIYMDEVRRWLRRIDARHVLFLIDACYSARALQMMSSGEDPVWEQMAAPAEHMLTSSGGQDVSYGYTDGSGGLFTTAFLQAARGSADANKDGLTTITEIASYLEPQLSKMTHLGFTQSPQFGAIGLDTGRFFFLSGHSPPDSQAPSEPKPIESSGFDACTAANADYEIFVRGAQDCLEVEIFLENHKESSDCTAVKAAERRKESLCEFAAAAPPRDPCSSVVPPEGMRCSVDPQGRAVFQDIVSVPLATINTDPVTLRVQTHYSPETSSGRAVAQFADAVSSRSGGKVSFEVFYSSSVVRSVDTFDAAATGILDCDMTGGGYQTGKDPAFWLVGDIYGGYETPEQQIKWLNFGDAEEIVQELYSKYGMHFVGWWIAGPESLTASTPIRGLEDVKGLKIRTPPGVLSRAWQRLGASPIVMDFTEIFTALETGILDGADASNLVNNVGLGLYDISRHTAYPGFHSMPSDHLACNKDMWDGLPVVVQNLIGEELRAMAADLAASTRIENDEAAREVRDQGVSIYVWSRQDRMTFRQAALDEFEATLVSNSLGQRLLRSHRQYMGQIGLLN
;
A
#
# COMPACT_ATOMS: atom_id res chain seq x y z
N MET A 1 -58.01 -21.01 -26.80
CA MET A 1 -57.50 -21.39 -25.46
C MET A 1 -56.13 -22.03 -25.69
N ALA A 2 -55.00 -21.52 -25.24
CA ALA A 2 -54.68 -20.42 -24.35
C ALA A 2 -53.43 -19.73 -24.92
N THR A 3 -53.39 -18.40 -24.81
CA THR A 3 -52.33 -17.52 -25.30
C THR A 3 -51.14 -17.51 -24.34
N SER A 4 -49.95 -17.44 -24.93
CA SER A 4 -48.64 -17.24 -24.33
C SER A 4 -48.53 -15.96 -23.49
N ALA A 5 -47.87 -16.05 -22.34
CA ALA A 5 -47.26 -14.92 -21.63
C ALA A 5 -45.96 -15.37 -20.94
N PRO A 6 -44.79 -14.91 -21.40
CA PRO A 6 -43.58 -14.85 -20.59
C PRO A 6 -43.05 -13.41 -20.56
N ALA A 7 -43.27 -12.69 -19.44
CA ALA A 7 -42.60 -11.45 -19.04
C ALA A 7 -43.41 -10.78 -17.92
N GLN A 8 -43.34 -11.29 -16.69
CA GLN A 8 -43.88 -10.57 -15.52
C GLN A 8 -43.35 -11.10 -14.18
N GLN A 9 -42.03 -11.32 -14.08
CA GLN A 9 -41.40 -11.61 -12.79
C GLN A 9 -40.02 -10.95 -12.59
N ALA A 10 -39.78 -9.83 -13.28
CA ALA A 10 -38.64 -8.93 -13.04
C ALA A 10 -39.09 -7.45 -13.10
N ALA A 11 -40.20 -7.14 -12.43
CA ALA A 11 -40.68 -5.76 -12.27
C ALA A 11 -41.11 -5.55 -10.82
N ASP A 12 -40.53 -4.51 -10.21
CA ASP A 12 -40.83 -3.93 -8.90
C ASP A 12 -40.63 -4.81 -7.66
N VAL A 13 -39.49 -4.60 -6.99
CA VAL A 13 -39.45 -4.57 -5.52
C VAL A 13 -38.76 -3.27 -5.07
N HIS A 14 -39.29 -2.13 -5.50
CA HIS A 14 -39.25 -0.94 -4.64
C HIS A 14 -40.23 -1.20 -3.49
N ARG A 15 -39.75 -1.74 -2.37
CA ARG A 15 -40.52 -1.65 -1.12
C ARG A 15 -40.61 -0.17 -0.77
N ASN A 16 -41.83 0.35 -0.76
CA ASN A 16 -42.18 1.55 0.01
C ASN A 16 -41.94 1.25 1.50
N ILE A 17 -40.69 1.35 1.94
CA ILE A 17 -40.39 1.76 3.30
C ILE A 17 -40.94 3.18 3.39
N ASP A 18 -41.74 3.47 4.43
CA ASP A 18 -42.25 4.82 4.71
C ASP A 18 -41.19 5.88 4.41
N THR A 19 -41.39 6.61 3.30
CA THR A 19 -40.41 7.54 2.72
C THR A 19 -40.35 8.87 3.47
N SER A 20 -41.09 9.00 4.56
CA SER A 20 -41.03 10.20 5.39
C SER A 20 -39.72 10.33 6.18
N LEU A 21 -38.99 9.22 6.40
CA LEU A 21 -37.72 9.17 7.11
C LEU A 21 -36.76 8.18 6.42
N THR A 22 -35.57 8.64 6.03
CA THR A 22 -34.47 7.76 5.56
C THR A 22 -34.05 6.78 6.68
N TRP A 23 -33.34 5.70 6.35
CA TRP A 23 -32.79 4.82 7.40
C TRP A 23 -31.88 5.62 8.35
N TRP A 24 -31.12 6.57 7.83
CA TRP A 24 -30.37 7.54 8.64
C TRP A 24 -31.26 8.40 9.54
N ASP A 25 -32.46 8.78 9.11
CA ASP A 25 -33.39 9.52 9.97
C ASP A 25 -33.97 8.64 11.09
N ARG A 26 -34.15 7.33 10.85
CA ARG A 26 -34.51 6.36 11.90
C ARG A 26 -33.36 6.15 12.89
N VAL A 27 -32.14 5.95 12.38
CA VAL A 27 -30.92 5.85 13.18
C VAL A 27 -30.66 7.15 13.96
N ASN A 28 -30.86 8.32 13.36
CA ASN A 28 -30.69 9.62 14.02
C ASN A 28 -31.69 9.83 15.17
N ASN A 29 -32.88 9.24 15.07
CA ASN A 29 -33.90 9.29 16.11
C ASN A 29 -33.64 8.30 17.26
N GLU A 30 -33.14 7.09 16.95
CA GLU A 30 -32.83 6.05 17.94
C GLU A 30 -31.45 6.21 18.60
N TYR A 31 -30.46 6.75 17.88
CA TYR A 31 -29.05 6.89 18.31
C TYR A 31 -28.66 8.37 18.38
N LYS A 32 -29.34 9.14 19.24
CA LYS A 32 -29.06 10.58 19.44
C LYS A 32 -27.60 10.90 19.78
N TRP A 33 -26.91 9.95 20.40
CA TRP A 33 -25.48 10.04 20.71
C TRP A 33 -24.59 10.02 19.45
N LEU A 34 -24.96 9.23 18.43
CA LEU A 34 -24.28 9.16 17.13
C LEU A 34 -24.30 10.56 16.49
N ARG A 35 -25.46 11.21 16.49
CA ARG A 35 -25.64 12.59 15.99
C ARG A 35 -24.78 13.61 16.74
N ASN A 36 -24.75 13.53 18.07
CA ASN A 36 -24.04 14.49 18.92
C ASN A 36 -22.52 14.29 18.91
N SER A 37 -22.04 13.08 18.62
CA SER A 37 -20.62 12.71 18.70
C SER A 37 -19.92 12.64 17.34
N LEU A 38 -20.63 12.38 16.23
CA LEU A 38 -20.02 12.08 14.93
C LEU A 38 -20.16 13.20 13.88
N GLY A 39 -21.12 14.12 14.02
CA GLY A 39 -21.39 15.15 12.99
C GLY A 39 -21.78 14.56 11.62
N ASN A 40 -21.83 15.39 10.57
CA ASN A 40 -22.24 14.95 9.22
C ASN A 40 -21.20 14.06 8.50
N ARG A 41 -19.99 13.88 9.04
CA ARG A 41 -18.86 13.27 8.31
C ARG A 41 -18.95 11.75 8.14
N TYR A 42 -19.75 11.05 8.94
CA TYR A 42 -19.88 9.58 8.91
C TYR A 42 -21.16 9.10 8.21
N ARG A 43 -21.93 10.04 7.65
CA ARG A 43 -23.14 9.73 6.89
C ARG A 43 -22.76 9.49 5.43
N PHE A 44 -23.25 8.38 4.86
CA PHE A 44 -23.19 8.17 3.40
C PHE A 44 -24.41 8.81 2.76
N GLU A 45 -24.22 9.43 1.59
CA GLU A 45 -25.34 9.96 0.81
C GLU A 45 -26.25 8.81 0.35
N ARG A 46 -25.66 7.76 -0.23
CA ARG A 46 -26.34 6.50 -0.51
C ARG A 46 -25.50 5.29 -0.12
N SER A 47 -26.19 4.21 0.19
CA SER A 47 -25.64 2.91 0.52
C SER A 47 -26.16 1.89 -0.49
N ILE A 48 -25.30 1.43 -1.38
CA ILE A 48 -25.64 0.63 -2.56
C ILE A 48 -25.12 -0.79 -2.39
N GLY A 49 -25.99 -1.78 -2.57
CA GLY A 49 -25.63 -3.19 -2.52
C GLY A 49 -25.66 -3.84 -3.90
N VAL A 50 -24.74 -4.74 -4.17
CA VAL A 50 -24.76 -5.62 -5.34
C VAL A 50 -24.61 -7.05 -4.85
N VAL A 51 -25.61 -7.89 -5.09
CA VAL A 51 -25.71 -9.26 -4.60
C VAL A 51 -25.79 -10.18 -5.82
N ILE A 52 -24.74 -10.97 -6.03
CA ILE A 52 -24.64 -11.93 -7.12
C ILE A 52 -24.59 -13.32 -6.53
N ALA A 53 -25.49 -14.21 -6.96
CA ALA A 53 -25.45 -15.61 -6.54
C ALA A 53 -25.81 -16.59 -7.64
N ILE A 54 -25.01 -17.64 -7.78
CA ILE A 54 -25.16 -18.61 -8.86
C ILE A 54 -25.16 -20.01 -8.26
N GLY A 55 -26.35 -20.62 -8.20
CA GLY A 55 -26.58 -21.99 -7.81
C GLY A 55 -26.84 -22.92 -9.01
N ASP A 56 -27.46 -22.38 -10.07
CA ASP A 56 -27.73 -23.08 -11.32
C ASP A 56 -26.81 -22.58 -12.45
N TYR A 57 -26.09 -23.51 -13.08
CA TYR A 57 -25.08 -23.22 -14.11
C TYR A 57 -25.48 -23.91 -15.41
N THR A 58 -25.29 -23.23 -16.54
CA THR A 58 -25.59 -23.81 -17.87
C THR A 58 -24.51 -24.78 -18.35
N GLY A 59 -23.29 -24.69 -17.78
CA GLY A 59 -22.19 -25.64 -18.01
C GLY A 59 -22.22 -26.87 -17.09
N ASP A 60 -21.20 -27.74 -17.20
CA ASP A 60 -21.05 -28.98 -16.42
C ASP A 60 -20.74 -28.76 -14.91
N PHE A 61 -20.93 -27.57 -14.35
CA PHE A 61 -20.72 -27.31 -12.92
C PHE A 61 -21.79 -28.00 -12.09
N LYS A 62 -21.40 -28.54 -10.94
CA LYS A 62 -22.34 -29.16 -10.01
C LYS A 62 -23.27 -28.09 -9.42
N PRO A 63 -24.61 -28.23 -9.51
CA PRO A 63 -25.52 -27.26 -8.92
C PRO A 63 -25.31 -27.10 -7.41
N LEU A 64 -25.48 -25.88 -6.92
CA LEU A 64 -25.37 -25.50 -5.51
C LEU A 64 -26.74 -25.08 -4.97
N SER A 65 -27.14 -25.62 -3.82
CA SER A 65 -28.47 -25.36 -3.23
C SER A 65 -28.54 -24.13 -2.31
N SER A 66 -27.39 -23.55 -1.93
CA SER A 66 -27.28 -22.43 -0.98
C SER A 66 -27.28 -21.03 -1.61
N PRO A 67 -26.60 -20.76 -2.76
CA PRO A 67 -26.36 -19.40 -3.24
C PRO A 67 -27.61 -18.52 -3.37
N ALA A 68 -28.67 -19.01 -4.01
CA ALA A 68 -29.91 -18.24 -4.16
C ALA A 68 -30.55 -17.85 -2.81
N LYS A 69 -30.47 -18.73 -1.79
CA LYS A 69 -30.97 -18.44 -0.44
C LYS A 69 -30.10 -17.43 0.28
N ASP A 70 -28.78 -17.54 0.12
CA ASP A 70 -27.83 -16.60 0.70
C ASP A 70 -27.95 -15.20 0.10
N ALA A 71 -28.19 -15.09 -1.21
CA ALA A 71 -28.51 -13.81 -1.86
C ALA A 71 -29.75 -13.14 -1.29
N VAL A 72 -30.84 -13.90 -1.10
CA VAL A 72 -32.08 -13.38 -0.49
C VAL A 72 -31.82 -12.89 0.93
N ARG A 73 -31.09 -13.67 1.74
CA ARG A 73 -30.75 -13.30 3.12
C ARG A 73 -29.86 -12.06 3.18
N MET A 74 -28.86 -11.96 2.30
CA MET A 74 -27.98 -10.80 2.21
C MET A 74 -28.75 -9.56 1.79
N ARG A 75 -29.54 -9.64 0.71
CA ARG A 75 -30.42 -8.53 0.26
C ARG A 75 -31.33 -8.05 1.39
N ASP A 76 -32.00 -8.97 2.07
CA ASP A 76 -32.94 -8.62 3.13
C ASP A 76 -32.22 -8.00 4.34
N PHE A 77 -31.03 -8.47 4.69
CA PHE A 77 -30.20 -7.84 5.71
C PHE A 77 -29.79 -6.42 5.30
N LEU A 78 -29.29 -6.23 4.08
CA LEU A 78 -28.83 -4.93 3.59
C LEU A 78 -29.96 -3.89 3.63
N LEU A 79 -31.14 -4.24 3.09
CA LEU A 79 -32.29 -3.34 3.01
C LEU A 79 -32.99 -3.10 4.35
N ASN A 80 -33.15 -4.13 5.18
CA ASN A 80 -34.00 -4.04 6.37
C ASN A 80 -33.21 -3.75 7.66
N GLU A 81 -31.91 -4.09 7.71
CA GLU A 81 -31.12 -4.06 8.95
C GLU A 81 -29.89 -3.15 8.82
N ALA A 82 -29.11 -3.26 7.74
CA ALA A 82 -27.81 -2.57 7.60
C ALA A 82 -27.89 -1.15 7.01
N GLY A 83 -29.07 -0.71 6.58
CA GLY A 83 -29.28 0.65 6.10
C GLY A 83 -28.77 0.91 4.69
N PHE A 84 -29.02 -0.04 3.78
CA PHE A 84 -28.79 0.16 2.35
C PHE A 84 -30.04 0.71 1.69
N ASP A 85 -29.85 1.71 0.83
CA ASP A 85 -30.92 2.44 0.14
C ASP A 85 -31.39 1.66 -1.10
N GLU A 86 -30.48 0.97 -1.78
CA GLU A 86 -30.79 0.09 -2.89
C GLU A 86 -29.90 -1.15 -2.91
N VAL A 87 -30.43 -2.26 -3.46
CA VAL A 87 -29.67 -3.50 -3.66
C VAL A 87 -30.01 -4.09 -5.02
N HIS A 88 -29.01 -4.17 -5.90
CA HIS A 88 -29.07 -4.88 -7.17
C HIS A 88 -28.84 -6.38 -6.93
N VAL A 89 -29.71 -7.23 -7.46
CA VAL A 89 -29.65 -8.67 -7.23
C VAL A 89 -29.66 -9.41 -8.57
N LEU A 90 -28.62 -10.22 -8.81
CA LEU A 90 -28.54 -11.13 -9.95
C LEU A 90 -28.43 -12.56 -9.42
N ILE A 91 -29.40 -13.41 -9.75
CA ILE A 91 -29.44 -14.81 -9.30
C ILE A 91 -29.57 -15.73 -10.51
N ASP A 92 -28.75 -16.79 -10.53
CA ASP A 92 -28.80 -17.86 -11.54
C ASP A 92 -28.79 -17.30 -12.98
N GLU A 93 -29.86 -17.48 -13.75
CA GLU A 93 -29.96 -17.03 -15.15
C GLU A 93 -29.75 -15.52 -15.35
N ASP A 94 -30.08 -14.71 -14.34
CA ASP A 94 -29.85 -13.27 -14.37
C ASP A 94 -28.37 -12.91 -14.13
N ALA A 95 -27.60 -13.80 -13.50
CA ALA A 95 -26.17 -13.65 -13.20
C ALA A 95 -25.27 -14.14 -14.36
N SER A 96 -25.64 -13.80 -15.59
CA SER A 96 -24.85 -14.08 -16.79
C SER A 96 -23.61 -13.18 -16.90
N SER A 97 -22.61 -13.61 -17.68
CA SER A 97 -21.43 -12.78 -18.00
C SER A 97 -21.79 -11.40 -18.52
N GLU A 98 -22.80 -11.32 -19.40
CA GLU A 98 -23.27 -10.07 -19.99
C GLU A 98 -23.88 -9.14 -18.94
N ASN A 99 -24.81 -9.65 -18.13
CA ASN A 99 -25.52 -8.85 -17.14
C ASN A 99 -24.60 -8.36 -16.04
N ILE A 100 -23.68 -9.21 -15.55
CA ILE A 100 -22.73 -8.82 -14.50
C ILE A 100 -21.76 -7.76 -15.02
N ARG A 101 -21.22 -7.92 -16.23
CA ARG A 101 -20.32 -6.92 -16.82
C ARG A 101 -21.05 -5.60 -17.07
N HIS A 102 -22.26 -5.63 -17.63
CA HIS A 102 -23.05 -4.43 -17.83
C HIS A 102 -23.31 -3.71 -16.50
N LEU A 103 -23.67 -4.44 -15.45
CA LEU A 103 -23.87 -3.87 -14.12
C LEU A 103 -22.58 -3.24 -13.56
N MET A 104 -21.46 -3.96 -13.60
CA MET A 104 -20.21 -3.54 -12.95
C MET A 104 -19.36 -2.57 -13.76
N GLU A 105 -19.47 -2.56 -15.09
CA GLU A 105 -18.64 -1.73 -15.98
C GLU A 105 -19.35 -0.46 -16.45
N ASP A 106 -20.69 -0.49 -16.53
CA ASP A 106 -21.50 0.60 -17.06
C ASP A 106 -22.41 1.23 -15.99
N ILE A 107 -23.15 0.42 -15.22
CA ILE A 107 -24.18 0.97 -14.31
C ILE A 107 -23.59 1.49 -13.00
N ILE A 108 -22.81 0.65 -12.29
CA ILE A 108 -22.31 0.98 -10.96
C ILE A 108 -21.31 2.15 -10.99
N PRO A 109 -20.31 2.20 -11.89
CA PRO A 109 -19.37 3.33 -11.96
C PRO A 109 -20.05 4.67 -12.20
N ASP A 110 -21.09 4.71 -13.03
CA ASP A 110 -21.83 5.95 -13.34
C ASP A 110 -22.80 6.36 -12.22
N ARG A 111 -23.11 5.44 -11.29
CA ARG A 111 -24.07 5.69 -10.22
C ARG A 111 -23.45 6.07 -8.89
N VAL A 112 -22.24 5.63 -8.60
CA VAL A 112 -21.60 5.76 -7.29
C VAL A 112 -20.67 6.97 -7.26
N THR A 113 -20.63 7.68 -6.14
CA THR A 113 -19.81 8.89 -5.92
C THR A 113 -19.03 8.81 -4.60
N GLU A 114 -18.13 9.77 -4.38
CA GLU A 114 -17.23 9.83 -3.21
C GLU A 114 -17.93 10.00 -1.85
N ASP A 115 -19.24 10.22 -1.84
CA ASP A 115 -20.06 10.30 -0.63
C ASP A 115 -20.87 9.02 -0.36
N ASP A 116 -20.81 8.04 -1.26
CA ASP A 116 -21.56 6.79 -1.17
C ASP A 116 -20.75 5.65 -0.54
N ARG A 117 -21.44 4.56 -0.14
CA ARG A 117 -20.82 3.26 0.12
C ARG A 117 -21.37 2.17 -0.76
N LEU A 118 -20.51 1.25 -1.18
CA LEU A 118 -20.81 0.09 -2.01
C LEU A 118 -20.45 -1.21 -1.28
N LEU A 119 -21.38 -2.17 -1.27
CA LEU A 119 -21.10 -3.54 -0.86
C LEU A 119 -21.40 -4.50 -2.01
N LEU A 120 -20.38 -5.22 -2.47
CA LEU A 120 -20.51 -6.32 -3.42
C LEU A 120 -20.49 -7.64 -2.65
N TYR A 121 -21.44 -8.53 -2.94
CA TYR A 121 -21.51 -9.87 -2.36
C TYR A 121 -21.61 -10.90 -3.48
N TRP A 122 -20.76 -11.92 -3.42
CA TRP A 122 -20.72 -13.03 -4.36
C TRP A 122 -20.95 -14.36 -3.65
N SER A 123 -21.83 -15.22 -4.19
CA SER A 123 -22.00 -16.61 -3.74
C SER A 123 -22.04 -17.57 -4.93
N GLY A 124 -21.16 -18.57 -4.95
CA GLY A 124 -21.14 -19.54 -6.05
C GLY A 124 -19.86 -20.36 -6.13
N HIS A 125 -19.60 -20.93 -7.31
CA HIS A 125 -18.36 -21.64 -7.57
C HIS A 125 -17.19 -20.68 -7.73
N GLY A 126 -16.09 -21.06 -7.09
CA GLY A 126 -14.79 -20.44 -7.28
C GLY A 126 -13.79 -21.54 -7.62
N GLY A 127 -12.81 -21.19 -8.43
CA GLY A 127 -11.77 -22.11 -8.85
C GLY A 127 -10.40 -21.46 -8.76
N SER A 128 -9.39 -22.30 -8.90
CA SER A 128 -8.02 -21.83 -9.03
C SER A 128 -7.28 -22.64 -10.09
N GLY A 129 -6.29 -22.00 -10.69
CA GLY A 129 -5.42 -22.59 -11.67
C GLY A 129 -4.00 -22.07 -11.52
N LYS A 130 -3.15 -22.51 -12.43
CA LYS A 130 -1.82 -21.93 -12.61
C LYS A 130 -1.67 -21.49 -14.06
N ASP A 131 -1.05 -20.34 -14.28
CA ASP A 131 -0.75 -19.86 -15.62
C ASP A 131 0.40 -20.65 -16.25
N SER A 132 0.78 -20.31 -17.49
CA SER A 132 1.87 -20.97 -18.21
C SER A 132 3.26 -20.81 -17.55
N ARG A 133 3.40 -19.94 -16.55
CA ARG A 133 4.60 -19.68 -15.76
C ARG A 133 4.49 -20.23 -14.33
N ASP A 134 3.51 -21.11 -14.09
CA ASP A 134 3.23 -21.73 -12.79
C ASP A 134 2.73 -20.76 -11.70
N TYR A 135 2.33 -19.52 -12.06
CA TYR A 135 1.73 -18.58 -11.10
C TYR A 135 0.29 -18.95 -10.75
N PRO A 136 -0.06 -19.05 -9.47
CA PRO A 136 -1.42 -19.37 -9.06
C PRO A 136 -2.37 -18.20 -9.33
N TYR A 137 -3.55 -18.49 -9.87
CA TYR A 137 -4.65 -17.52 -10.01
C TYR A 137 -5.97 -18.08 -9.47
N GLY A 138 -6.87 -17.19 -9.07
CA GLY A 138 -8.24 -17.51 -8.66
C GLY A 138 -9.27 -16.90 -9.62
N PHE A 139 -10.42 -17.55 -9.76
CA PHE A 139 -11.54 -17.08 -10.57
C PHE A 139 -12.89 -17.41 -9.93
N LEU A 140 -13.90 -16.63 -10.28
CA LEU A 140 -15.31 -16.82 -9.92
C LEU A 140 -16.07 -17.29 -11.17
N ALA A 141 -16.75 -18.43 -11.08
CA ALA A 141 -17.46 -18.99 -12.23
C ALA A 141 -18.78 -18.24 -12.43
N LEU A 142 -19.03 -17.79 -13.67
CA LEU A 142 -20.30 -17.17 -14.07
C LEU A 142 -21.32 -18.26 -14.45
N GLN A 143 -22.59 -17.89 -14.61
CA GLN A 143 -23.64 -18.85 -14.94
C GLN A 143 -23.37 -19.59 -16.26
N ASP A 144 -22.66 -18.95 -17.19
CA ASP A 144 -22.26 -19.44 -18.51
C ASP A 144 -20.80 -19.95 -18.57
N ALA A 145 -20.20 -20.28 -17.43
CA ALA A 145 -18.83 -20.78 -17.33
C ALA A 145 -18.62 -22.14 -18.05
N SER A 146 -17.48 -22.28 -18.75
CA SER A 146 -17.05 -23.55 -19.33
C SER A 146 -16.64 -24.56 -18.26
N LYS A 147 -16.68 -25.86 -18.60
CA LYS A 147 -16.36 -26.98 -17.69
C LYS A 147 -15.01 -26.87 -16.95
N ASP A 148 -14.02 -26.23 -17.57
CA ASP A 148 -12.69 -26.03 -17.00
C ASP A 148 -12.53 -24.68 -16.27
N GLY A 149 -13.60 -23.87 -16.21
CA GLY A 149 -13.64 -22.55 -15.58
C GLY A 149 -12.80 -21.48 -16.29
N LYS A 150 -12.29 -21.76 -17.50
CA LYS A 150 -11.40 -20.82 -18.21
C LYS A 150 -12.17 -19.77 -19.01
N GLN A 151 -13.32 -20.14 -19.56
CA GLN A 151 -14.23 -19.24 -20.29
C GLN A 151 -15.48 -19.01 -19.43
N GLY A 152 -16.06 -17.81 -19.50
CA GLY A 152 -17.22 -17.45 -18.67
C GLY A 152 -16.90 -17.41 -17.17
N SER A 153 -15.74 -16.86 -16.79
CA SER A 153 -15.37 -16.66 -15.38
C SER A 153 -14.75 -15.28 -15.19
N ILE A 154 -14.91 -14.71 -13.99
CA ILE A 154 -14.29 -13.45 -13.61
C ILE A 154 -13.01 -13.77 -12.84
N TYR A 155 -11.88 -13.34 -13.37
CA TYR A 155 -10.60 -13.45 -12.68
C TYR A 155 -10.45 -12.35 -11.63
N MET A 156 -9.71 -12.61 -10.56
CA MET A 156 -9.58 -11.61 -9.48
C MET A 156 -8.90 -10.31 -9.92
N ASP A 157 -8.07 -10.33 -10.97
CA ASP A 157 -7.51 -9.10 -11.54
C ASP A 157 -8.56 -8.24 -12.25
N GLU A 158 -9.62 -8.86 -12.76
CA GLU A 158 -10.76 -8.18 -13.35
C GLU A 158 -11.62 -7.52 -12.26
N VAL A 159 -11.89 -8.25 -11.17
CA VAL A 159 -12.51 -7.69 -9.96
C VAL A 159 -11.76 -6.43 -9.51
N ARG A 160 -10.43 -6.52 -9.36
CA ARG A 160 -9.59 -5.38 -8.96
C ARG A 160 -9.69 -4.21 -9.94
N ARG A 161 -9.89 -4.49 -11.24
CA ARG A 161 -10.08 -3.45 -12.25
C ARG A 161 -11.44 -2.75 -12.11
N TRP A 162 -12.50 -3.48 -11.77
CA TRP A 162 -13.80 -2.88 -11.49
C TRP A 162 -13.74 -2.00 -10.25
N LEU A 163 -13.14 -2.47 -9.17
CA LEU A 163 -13.06 -1.72 -7.92
C LEU A 163 -12.31 -0.38 -8.09
N ARG A 164 -11.23 -0.35 -8.87
CA ARG A 164 -10.50 0.90 -9.20
C ARG A 164 -11.29 1.94 -10.01
N ARG A 165 -12.45 1.59 -10.56
CA ARG A 165 -13.31 2.51 -11.34
C ARG A 165 -14.52 3.00 -10.55
N ILE A 166 -14.64 2.59 -9.29
CA ILE A 166 -15.79 2.89 -8.44
C ILE A 166 -15.34 3.96 -7.44
N ASP A 167 -15.87 5.17 -7.59
CA ASP A 167 -15.50 6.31 -6.75
C ASP A 167 -16.25 6.32 -5.40
N ALA A 168 -16.66 5.17 -4.84
CA ALA A 168 -17.34 5.14 -3.54
C ALA A 168 -16.36 5.46 -2.41
N ARG A 169 -16.82 6.19 -1.39
CA ARG A 169 -16.03 6.37 -0.16
C ARG A 169 -15.66 5.03 0.45
N HIS A 170 -16.66 4.17 0.65
CA HIS A 170 -16.48 2.87 1.30
C HIS A 170 -16.87 1.76 0.36
N VAL A 171 -15.96 0.84 0.07
CA VAL A 171 -16.17 -0.32 -0.78
C VAL A 171 -15.83 -1.60 -0.03
N LEU A 172 -16.75 -2.56 -0.01
CA LEU A 172 -16.54 -3.88 0.58
C LEU A 172 -16.93 -4.97 -0.41
N PHE A 173 -15.99 -5.87 -0.74
CA PHE A 173 -16.28 -7.06 -1.52
C PHE A 173 -16.22 -8.34 -0.68
N LEU A 174 -17.38 -9.00 -0.54
CA LEU A 174 -17.57 -10.28 0.14
C LEU A 174 -17.63 -11.43 -0.88
N ILE A 175 -16.79 -12.45 -0.71
CA ILE A 175 -16.71 -13.58 -1.63
C ILE A 175 -16.97 -14.90 -0.89
N ASP A 176 -18.16 -15.48 -1.09
CA ASP A 176 -18.53 -16.82 -0.64
C ASP A 176 -18.35 -17.86 -1.76
N ALA A 177 -17.08 -18.19 -2.03
CA ALA A 177 -16.70 -19.16 -3.06
C ALA A 177 -15.40 -19.90 -2.69
N CYS A 178 -15.18 -21.09 -3.25
CA CYS A 178 -13.97 -21.89 -3.00
C CYS A 178 -12.71 -21.24 -3.60
N TYR A 179 -11.54 -21.46 -2.99
CA TYR A 179 -10.23 -20.96 -3.45
C TYR A 179 -10.14 -19.44 -3.64
N SER A 180 -11.07 -18.68 -3.06
CA SER A 180 -11.27 -17.25 -3.30
C SER A 180 -10.14 -16.38 -2.75
N ALA A 181 -9.37 -16.85 -1.76
CA ALA A 181 -8.25 -16.10 -1.18
C ALA A 181 -6.93 -16.14 -1.96
N ARG A 182 -6.80 -16.88 -3.08
CA ARG A 182 -5.52 -16.90 -3.84
C ARG A 182 -5.11 -15.52 -4.38
N ALA A 183 -6.04 -14.57 -4.45
CA ALA A 183 -5.76 -13.18 -4.81
C ALA A 183 -5.50 -12.25 -3.62
N LEU A 184 -5.78 -12.67 -2.38
CA LEU A 184 -5.61 -11.85 -1.17
C LEU A 184 -4.17 -11.84 -0.62
N GLN A 185 -3.28 -12.68 -1.16
CA GLN A 185 -1.93 -12.97 -0.64
C GLN A 185 -0.96 -11.75 -0.58
N MET A 186 -1.42 -10.55 -0.94
CA MET A 186 -0.64 -9.31 -1.02
C MET A 186 -1.28 -8.13 -0.25
N MET A 187 -2.31 -8.36 0.56
CA MET A 187 -3.13 -7.29 1.16
C MET A 187 -3.00 -7.23 2.68
N SER A 188 -2.89 -6.02 3.24
CA SER A 188 -2.75 -5.79 4.68
C SER A 188 -4.10 -5.97 5.38
N SER A 189 -4.11 -6.66 6.52
CA SER A 189 -5.29 -6.88 7.37
C SER A 189 -5.34 -5.92 8.57
N GLY A 190 -4.68 -4.75 8.47
CA GLY A 190 -4.34 -3.86 9.60
C GLY A 190 -5.47 -3.55 10.60
N GLU A 191 -5.10 -3.04 11.78
CA GLU A 191 -6.05 -2.72 12.86
C GLU A 191 -7.06 -1.64 12.48
N ASP A 192 -8.18 -1.55 13.21
CA ASP A 192 -9.14 -0.47 13.01
C ASP A 192 -8.52 0.90 13.28
N PRO A 193 -8.78 1.89 12.40
CA PRO A 193 -8.25 3.23 12.59
C PRO A 193 -8.95 3.94 13.76
N VAL A 194 -8.33 5.02 14.25
CA VAL A 194 -8.97 5.87 15.27
C VAL A 194 -10.28 6.45 14.73
N TRP A 195 -11.19 6.83 15.63
CA TRP A 195 -12.56 7.22 15.29
C TRP A 195 -12.61 8.25 14.15
N GLU A 196 -11.77 9.29 14.23
CA GLU A 196 -11.66 10.39 13.26
C GLU A 196 -11.36 9.95 11.83
N GLN A 197 -10.75 8.77 11.67
CA GLN A 197 -10.34 8.21 10.39
C GLN A 197 -11.33 7.18 9.84
N MET A 198 -12.30 6.68 10.62
CA MET A 198 -13.22 5.64 10.14
C MET A 198 -14.04 6.06 8.91
N ALA A 199 -14.39 7.35 8.80
CA ALA A 199 -15.13 7.91 7.67
C ALA A 199 -14.27 8.21 6.43
N ALA A 200 -12.94 8.12 6.52
CA ALA A 200 -12.07 8.26 5.35
C ALA A 200 -12.39 7.18 4.30
N PRO A 201 -11.91 7.32 3.05
CA PRO A 201 -12.09 6.28 2.04
C PRO A 201 -11.64 4.91 2.54
N ALA A 202 -12.24 3.83 2.05
CA ALA A 202 -12.06 2.50 2.62
C ALA A 202 -12.38 1.39 1.60
N GLU A 203 -11.37 0.67 1.12
CA GLU A 203 -11.57 -0.46 0.19
C GLU A 203 -11.14 -1.81 0.78
N HIS A 204 -12.08 -2.75 0.92
CA HIS A 204 -11.87 -4.00 1.64
C HIS A 204 -12.37 -5.23 0.86
N MET A 205 -11.70 -6.36 1.08
CA MET A 205 -12.14 -7.67 0.60
C MET A 205 -12.15 -8.70 1.74
N LEU A 206 -13.20 -9.51 1.81
CA LEU A 206 -13.33 -10.62 2.76
C LEU A 206 -13.80 -11.88 2.02
N THR A 207 -13.02 -12.94 2.07
CA THR A 207 -13.33 -14.22 1.41
C THR A 207 -13.70 -15.30 2.42
N SER A 208 -14.51 -16.26 1.98
CA SER A 208 -15.01 -17.35 2.82
C SER A 208 -14.04 -18.50 3.02
N SER A 209 -13.00 -18.60 2.19
CA SER A 209 -12.06 -19.73 2.21
C SER A 209 -10.65 -19.29 1.79
N GLY A 210 -9.63 -19.94 2.37
CA GLY A 210 -8.22 -19.79 2.04
C GLY A 210 -7.89 -20.31 0.64
N GLY A 211 -6.66 -20.05 0.18
CA GLY A 211 -6.26 -20.35 -1.21
C GLY A 211 -6.24 -21.85 -1.58
N GLN A 212 -6.40 -22.76 -0.62
CA GLN A 212 -6.54 -24.21 -0.80
C GLN A 212 -7.83 -24.77 -0.19
N ASP A 213 -8.69 -23.91 0.37
CA ASP A 213 -9.86 -24.31 1.14
C ASP A 213 -11.11 -24.34 0.27
N VAL A 214 -12.14 -25.02 0.80
CA VAL A 214 -13.45 -25.16 0.17
C VAL A 214 -14.48 -24.42 1.01
N SER A 215 -15.44 -23.73 0.38
CA SER A 215 -16.57 -23.14 1.09
C SER A 215 -17.70 -24.18 1.27
N TYR A 216 -18.31 -24.21 2.46
CA TYR A 216 -19.36 -25.16 2.81
C TYR A 216 -20.70 -24.47 3.13
N GLY A 217 -21.79 -25.22 2.94
CA GLY A 217 -23.14 -24.85 3.38
C GLY A 217 -23.74 -25.91 4.31
N TYR A 218 -24.80 -25.54 5.03
CA TYR A 218 -25.52 -26.48 5.89
C TYR A 218 -26.21 -27.56 5.06
N THR A 219 -26.18 -28.80 5.55
CA THR A 219 -26.73 -29.98 4.87
C THR A 219 -28.26 -29.98 4.77
N ASP A 220 -28.94 -29.18 5.61
CA ASP A 220 -30.38 -28.92 5.53
C ASP A 220 -30.75 -27.85 4.48
N GLY A 221 -29.76 -27.28 3.81
CA GLY A 221 -29.93 -26.24 2.80
C GLY A 221 -30.36 -24.91 3.37
N SER A 222 -30.14 -24.63 4.66
CA SER A 222 -30.47 -23.34 5.29
C SER A 222 -29.57 -22.17 4.83
N GLY A 223 -28.45 -22.46 4.15
CA GLY A 223 -27.55 -21.48 3.53
C GLY A 223 -26.07 -21.85 3.68
N GLY A 224 -25.19 -20.97 3.22
CA GLY A 224 -23.73 -21.04 3.38
C GLY A 224 -23.30 -20.80 4.84
N LEU A 225 -22.24 -21.50 5.28
CA LEU A 225 -21.68 -21.33 6.62
C LEU A 225 -21.10 -19.92 6.81
N PHE A 226 -20.32 -19.46 5.84
CA PHE A 226 -19.74 -18.12 5.85
C PHE A 226 -20.81 -17.04 5.87
N THR A 227 -21.77 -17.10 4.95
CA THR A 227 -22.86 -16.11 4.89
C THR A 227 -23.64 -16.06 6.19
N THR A 228 -23.91 -17.20 6.82
CA THR A 228 -24.60 -17.23 8.11
C THR A 228 -23.79 -16.59 9.23
N ALA A 229 -22.50 -16.92 9.31
CA ALA A 229 -21.61 -16.35 10.32
C ALA A 229 -21.38 -14.85 10.10
N PHE A 230 -21.25 -14.40 8.85
CA PHE A 230 -21.09 -12.99 8.49
C PHE A 230 -22.31 -12.17 8.90
N LEU A 231 -23.53 -12.65 8.57
CA LEU A 231 -24.76 -11.97 8.96
C LEU A 231 -24.93 -11.89 10.49
N GLN A 232 -24.43 -12.88 11.24
CA GLN A 232 -24.42 -12.82 12.70
C GLN A 232 -23.40 -11.79 13.22
N ALA A 233 -22.21 -11.78 12.63
CA ALA A 233 -21.14 -10.84 12.96
C ALA A 233 -21.58 -9.39 12.74
N ALA A 234 -22.05 -9.08 11.53
CA ALA A 234 -22.49 -7.74 11.11
C ALA A 234 -23.71 -7.21 11.87
N ARG A 235 -24.51 -8.09 12.49
CA ARG A 235 -25.60 -7.72 13.42
C ARG A 235 -25.12 -7.36 14.83
N GLY A 236 -23.80 -7.30 15.06
CA GLY A 236 -23.23 -6.90 16.35
C GLY A 236 -22.69 -8.05 17.20
N SER A 237 -22.67 -9.29 16.71
CA SER A 237 -21.99 -10.37 17.46
C SER A 237 -20.47 -10.23 17.44
N ALA A 238 -19.94 -9.49 16.46
CA ALA A 238 -18.52 -9.22 16.30
C ALA A 238 -18.07 -7.90 16.96
N ASP A 239 -19.00 -7.01 17.33
CA ASP A 239 -18.73 -5.77 18.07
C ASP A 239 -18.05 -6.14 19.42
N ALA A 240 -16.72 -6.09 19.44
CA ALA A 240 -15.92 -6.63 20.53
C ALA A 240 -15.72 -5.57 21.62
N ASN A 241 -15.60 -4.31 21.21
CA ASN A 241 -15.34 -3.17 22.07
C ASN A 241 -16.62 -2.48 22.59
N LYS A 242 -17.80 -2.87 22.08
CA LYS A 242 -19.14 -2.41 22.49
C LYS A 242 -19.39 -0.93 22.21
N ASP A 243 -18.81 -0.43 21.13
CA ASP A 243 -18.93 0.97 20.73
C ASP A 243 -20.16 1.28 19.87
N GLY A 244 -20.94 0.26 19.48
CA GLY A 244 -22.15 0.42 18.66
C GLY A 244 -21.89 0.32 17.15
N LEU A 245 -20.64 0.16 16.73
CA LEU A 245 -20.23 -0.19 15.38
C LEU A 245 -19.78 -1.65 15.32
N THR A 246 -19.80 -2.22 14.12
CA THR A 246 -19.13 -3.47 13.84
C THR A 246 -18.28 -3.28 12.61
N THR A 247 -16.97 -3.20 12.79
CA THR A 247 -16.03 -2.97 11.70
C THR A 247 -15.80 -4.24 10.90
N ILE A 248 -15.33 -4.12 9.67
CA ILE A 248 -14.94 -5.29 8.87
C ILE A 248 -13.77 -6.06 9.51
N THR A 249 -12.90 -5.39 10.27
CA THR A 249 -11.80 -6.03 11.01
C THR A 249 -12.34 -6.90 12.15
N GLU A 250 -13.29 -6.38 12.94
CA GLU A 250 -13.98 -7.13 13.99
C GLU A 250 -14.73 -8.33 13.42
N ILE A 251 -15.42 -8.14 12.29
CA ILE A 251 -16.08 -9.23 11.57
C ILE A 251 -15.06 -10.30 11.15
N ALA A 252 -13.93 -9.91 10.56
CA ALA A 252 -12.89 -10.85 10.16
C ALA A 252 -12.35 -11.65 11.37
N SER A 253 -12.03 -10.97 12.47
CA SER A 253 -11.59 -11.60 13.73
C SER A 253 -12.65 -12.50 14.36
N TYR A 254 -13.93 -12.17 14.22
CA TYR A 254 -15.03 -13.02 14.70
C TYR A 254 -15.19 -14.28 13.85
N LEU A 255 -15.06 -14.18 12.52
CA LEU A 255 -15.31 -15.28 11.61
C LEU A 255 -14.26 -16.39 11.69
N GLU A 256 -12.99 -16.02 11.86
CA GLU A 256 -11.86 -16.96 11.87
C GLU A 256 -12.06 -18.13 12.86
N PRO A 257 -12.31 -17.92 14.17
CA PRO A 257 -12.53 -19.02 15.11
C PRO A 257 -13.90 -19.71 14.93
N GLN A 258 -14.89 -19.08 14.30
CA GLN A 258 -16.21 -19.68 14.10
C GLN A 258 -16.20 -20.70 12.96
N LEU A 259 -15.48 -20.39 11.88
CA LEU A 259 -15.38 -21.25 10.70
C LEU A 259 -14.24 -22.28 10.85
N SER A 260 -13.16 -21.94 11.56
CA SER A 260 -12.03 -22.86 11.81
C SER A 260 -12.34 -23.97 12.81
N LYS A 261 -13.38 -23.86 13.65
CA LYS A 261 -13.76 -24.91 14.61
C LYS A 261 -14.25 -26.21 13.94
N MET A 262 -14.54 -26.19 12.64
CA MET A 262 -14.96 -27.36 11.88
C MET A 262 -13.79 -28.23 11.36
N THR A 263 -12.54 -27.81 11.57
CA THR A 263 -11.34 -28.58 11.21
C THR A 263 -11.28 -29.94 11.93
N HIS A 264 -11.84 -30.05 13.13
CA HIS A 264 -11.95 -31.32 13.86
C HIS A 264 -12.89 -32.35 13.20
N LEU A 265 -13.73 -31.92 12.24
CA LEU A 265 -14.63 -32.78 11.47
C LEU A 265 -14.09 -33.10 10.06
N GLY A 266 -12.85 -32.71 9.76
CA GLY A 266 -12.20 -32.97 8.46
C GLY A 266 -12.52 -31.94 7.36
N PHE A 267 -13.08 -30.78 7.72
CA PHE A 267 -13.42 -29.69 6.80
C PHE A 267 -12.64 -28.42 7.17
N THR A 268 -11.91 -27.84 6.22
CA THR A 268 -11.14 -26.59 6.43
C THR A 268 -11.79 -25.45 5.63
N GLN A 269 -12.19 -24.40 6.34
CA GLN A 269 -12.72 -23.17 5.77
C GLN A 269 -12.15 -21.99 6.58
N SER A 270 -11.07 -21.39 6.09
CA SER A 270 -10.38 -20.27 6.74
C SER A 270 -10.68 -18.97 6.01
N PRO A 271 -11.54 -18.08 6.53
CA PRO A 271 -11.81 -16.80 5.89
C PRO A 271 -10.53 -15.95 5.80
N GLN A 272 -10.43 -15.09 4.80
CA GLN A 272 -9.27 -14.20 4.62
C GLN A 272 -9.75 -12.76 4.39
N PHE A 273 -9.05 -11.81 4.98
CA PHE A 273 -9.40 -10.39 4.95
C PHE A 273 -8.20 -9.55 4.49
N GLY A 274 -8.44 -8.52 3.67
CA GLY A 274 -7.42 -7.55 3.33
C GLY A 274 -7.97 -6.25 2.76
N ALA A 275 -7.18 -5.17 2.88
CA ALA A 275 -7.44 -3.88 2.23
C ALA A 275 -6.87 -3.85 0.80
N ILE A 276 -7.66 -3.32 -0.14
CA ILE A 276 -7.32 -3.29 -1.59
C ILE A 276 -6.58 -1.99 -1.94
N GLY A 277 -6.94 -0.89 -1.27
CA GLY A 277 -6.34 0.43 -1.40
C GLY A 277 -5.36 0.80 -0.28
N LEU A 278 -4.87 2.03 -0.33
CA LEU A 278 -4.04 2.66 0.73
C LEU A 278 -4.87 3.51 1.69
N ASP A 279 -6.20 3.41 1.60
CA ASP A 279 -7.09 4.32 2.31
C ASP A 279 -7.11 4.04 3.81
N THR A 280 -7.26 5.10 4.59
CA THR A 280 -7.14 5.07 6.06
C THR A 280 -8.46 4.78 6.77
N GLY A 281 -9.56 4.66 6.02
CA GLY A 281 -10.89 4.41 6.57
C GLY A 281 -11.20 2.94 6.73
N ARG A 282 -12.40 2.66 7.23
CA ARG A 282 -12.81 1.29 7.54
C ARG A 282 -14.29 1.08 7.31
N PHE A 283 -14.64 0.05 6.55
CA PHE A 283 -16.04 -0.32 6.35
C PHE A 283 -16.66 -0.81 7.66
N PHE A 284 -17.86 -0.33 8.01
CA PHE A 284 -18.55 -0.68 9.25
C PHE A 284 -20.07 -0.83 9.09
N PHE A 285 -20.66 -1.54 10.04
CA PHE A 285 -22.11 -1.70 10.24
C PHE A 285 -22.51 -1.12 11.60
N LEU A 286 -23.80 -0.83 11.81
CA LEU A 286 -24.32 -0.42 13.12
C LEU A 286 -24.82 -1.65 13.88
N SER A 287 -24.35 -1.85 15.12
CA SER A 287 -24.60 -3.07 15.92
C SER A 287 -25.85 -3.01 16.80
N GLY A 288 -26.64 -1.94 16.71
CA GLY A 288 -27.97 -1.85 17.33
C GLY A 288 -28.01 -1.53 18.83
N HIS A 289 -26.88 -1.22 19.46
CA HIS A 289 -26.77 -0.92 20.90
C HIS A 289 -26.04 0.42 21.13
N SER A 290 -26.36 1.16 22.21
CA SER A 290 -25.65 2.40 22.58
C SER A 290 -24.41 2.08 23.42
N PRO A 291 -23.28 2.79 23.24
CA PRO A 291 -22.08 2.58 24.03
C PRO A 291 -22.32 2.91 25.52
N PRO A 292 -21.58 2.30 26.45
CA PRO A 292 -21.62 2.69 27.87
C PRO A 292 -21.22 4.16 28.04
N ASP A 293 -21.85 4.90 28.97
CA ASP A 293 -21.57 6.33 29.25
C ASP A 293 -20.07 6.64 29.48
N SER A 294 -19.27 5.65 29.89
CA SER A 294 -17.82 5.77 30.09
C SER A 294 -16.96 5.73 28.81
N GLN A 295 -17.56 5.40 27.65
CA GLN A 295 -16.92 5.32 26.34
C GLN A 295 -17.52 6.33 25.33
N ALA A 296 -18.55 7.08 25.72
CA ALA A 296 -19.02 8.21 24.93
C ALA A 296 -17.93 9.32 24.92
N PRO A 297 -17.58 9.90 23.76
CA PRO A 297 -16.68 11.05 23.70
C PRO A 297 -17.24 12.18 24.58
N SER A 298 -16.48 12.62 25.58
CA SER A 298 -16.91 13.73 26.45
C SER A 298 -17.03 15.03 25.65
N GLU A 299 -18.08 15.81 25.92
CA GLU A 299 -18.33 17.11 25.29
C GLU A 299 -17.08 18.01 25.29
N PRO A 300 -16.71 18.65 24.17
CA PRO A 300 -15.76 19.74 24.19
C PRO A 300 -16.33 20.86 25.06
N LYS A 301 -15.61 21.23 26.13
CA LYS A 301 -16.03 22.33 27.02
C LYS A 301 -16.20 23.62 26.21
N PRO A 302 -17.29 24.38 26.42
CA PRO A 302 -17.49 25.64 25.71
C PRO A 302 -16.41 26.64 26.10
N ILE A 303 -15.73 27.19 25.10
CA ILE A 303 -14.89 28.38 25.26
C ILE A 303 -15.85 29.57 25.33
N GLU A 304 -16.07 30.11 26.52
CA GLU A 304 -16.67 31.44 26.66
C GLU A 304 -15.63 32.51 26.33
N SER A 305 -15.88 33.34 25.31
CA SER A 305 -15.84 34.81 25.48
C SER A 305 -16.18 35.56 24.17
N SER A 306 -17.11 36.51 24.32
CA SER A 306 -17.26 37.78 23.61
C SER A 306 -16.50 38.02 22.29
N GLY A 307 -17.25 38.15 21.20
CA GLY A 307 -17.11 39.17 20.14
C GLY A 307 -15.76 39.31 19.44
N PHE A 308 -15.60 38.64 18.29
CA PHE A 308 -14.60 38.98 17.28
C PHE A 308 -15.30 39.17 15.93
N ASP A 309 -15.14 40.36 15.35
CA ASP A 309 -15.83 40.82 14.14
C ASP A 309 -15.14 40.26 12.88
N ALA A 310 -15.88 39.54 12.04
CA ALA A 310 -15.38 38.80 10.87
C ALA A 310 -14.64 39.71 9.86
N CYS A 311 -15.01 40.99 9.74
CA CYS A 311 -14.28 41.92 8.87
C CYS A 311 -12.88 42.28 9.38
N THR A 312 -12.58 42.05 10.67
CA THR A 312 -11.26 42.33 11.24
C THR A 312 -10.26 41.24 10.85
N ALA A 313 -10.67 39.97 10.87
CA ALA A 313 -9.87 38.84 10.41
C ALA A 313 -9.56 38.97 8.90
N ALA A 314 -10.60 39.25 8.08
CA ALA A 314 -10.44 39.43 6.65
C ALA A 314 -9.52 40.63 6.29
N ASN A 315 -9.56 41.74 7.05
CA ASN A 315 -8.67 42.88 6.82
C ASN A 315 -7.23 42.62 7.29
N ALA A 316 -7.02 41.82 8.35
CA ALA A 316 -5.69 41.44 8.83
C ALA A 316 -4.98 40.50 7.83
N ASP A 317 -5.70 39.54 7.26
CA ASP A 317 -5.19 38.64 6.22
C ASP A 317 -4.96 39.38 4.90
N TYR A 318 -5.79 40.40 4.61
CA TYR A 318 -5.67 41.22 3.40
C TYR A 318 -4.42 42.11 3.35
N GLU A 319 -4.03 42.76 4.47
CA GLU A 319 -2.80 43.59 4.51
C GLU A 319 -1.53 42.75 4.33
N ILE A 320 -1.55 41.47 4.72
CA ILE A 320 -0.43 40.54 4.61
C ILE A 320 -0.35 39.92 3.20
N PHE A 321 -1.47 39.80 2.47
CA PHE A 321 -1.53 38.96 1.26
C PHE A 321 -1.73 39.72 -0.07
N VAL A 322 -2.62 40.73 -0.15
CA VAL A 322 -3.14 41.17 -1.47
C VAL A 322 -2.26 42.19 -2.20
N ARG A 323 -1.25 42.78 -1.54
CA ARG A 323 -0.25 43.59 -2.29
C ARG A 323 0.80 42.76 -3.03
N GLY A 324 0.82 41.42 -2.87
CA GLY A 324 1.84 40.53 -3.45
C GLY A 324 1.34 39.44 -4.41
N ALA A 325 0.05 39.14 -4.48
CA ALA A 325 -0.48 38.04 -5.29
C ALA A 325 -0.16 38.18 -6.80
N GLN A 326 0.41 37.12 -7.39
CA GLN A 326 0.92 37.10 -8.77
C GLN A 326 0.07 36.26 -9.74
N ASP A 327 -0.82 35.39 -9.27
CA ASP A 327 -1.71 34.58 -10.12
C ASP A 327 -3.18 34.51 -9.65
N CYS A 328 -4.05 33.99 -10.53
CA CYS A 328 -5.50 33.97 -10.39
C CYS A 328 -6.00 33.04 -9.27
N LEU A 329 -5.37 31.88 -9.08
CA LEU A 329 -5.83 30.82 -8.18
C LEU A 329 -5.66 31.24 -6.71
N GLU A 330 -4.57 31.94 -6.39
CA GLU A 330 -4.32 32.49 -5.05
C GLU A 330 -5.42 33.48 -4.62
N VAL A 331 -5.90 34.31 -5.55
CA VAL A 331 -6.97 35.28 -5.28
C VAL A 331 -8.32 34.59 -5.15
N GLU A 332 -8.59 33.53 -5.92
CA GLU A 332 -9.83 32.75 -5.83
C GLU A 332 -9.96 31.98 -4.51
N ILE A 333 -8.88 31.38 -4.03
CA ILE A 333 -8.84 30.70 -2.73
C ILE A 333 -9.10 31.70 -1.59
N PHE A 334 -8.50 32.90 -1.64
CA PHE A 334 -8.76 33.94 -0.64
C PHE A 334 -10.24 34.35 -0.59
N LEU A 335 -10.87 34.51 -1.76
CA LEU A 335 -12.29 34.88 -1.88
C LEU A 335 -13.21 33.75 -1.38
N GLU A 336 -12.89 32.49 -1.67
CA GLU A 336 -13.70 31.34 -1.23
C GLU A 336 -13.62 31.15 0.30
N ASN A 337 -12.43 31.32 0.87
CA ASN A 337 -12.22 31.24 2.32
C ASN A 337 -12.90 32.37 3.10
N HIS A 338 -13.16 33.51 2.45
CA HIS A 338 -13.79 34.69 3.06
C HIS A 338 -15.16 35.01 2.46
N LYS A 339 -15.84 34.04 1.83
CA LYS A 339 -17.11 34.27 1.12
C LYS A 339 -18.24 34.81 2.00
N GLU A 340 -18.23 34.48 3.29
CA GLU A 340 -19.19 35.00 4.27
C GLU A 340 -18.90 36.44 4.73
N SER A 341 -17.74 36.98 4.35
CA SER A 341 -17.27 38.35 4.63
C SER A 341 -17.25 39.22 3.37
N SER A 342 -18.08 38.89 2.38
CA SER A 342 -18.15 39.52 1.05
C SER A 342 -18.35 41.04 1.05
N ASP A 343 -18.91 41.58 2.14
CA ASP A 343 -19.11 43.02 2.27
C ASP A 343 -17.88 43.81 2.71
N CYS A 344 -16.85 43.15 3.22
CA CYS A 344 -15.64 43.79 3.75
C CYS A 344 -14.78 44.39 2.61
N THR A 345 -14.14 45.54 2.89
CA THR A 345 -13.40 46.32 1.89
C THR A 345 -12.23 45.53 1.25
N ALA A 346 -11.61 44.63 2.02
CA ALA A 346 -10.58 43.68 1.60
C ALA A 346 -11.08 42.70 0.52
N VAL A 347 -12.18 42.01 0.76
CA VAL A 347 -12.76 41.01 -0.15
C VAL A 347 -13.16 41.69 -1.48
N LYS A 348 -13.81 42.86 -1.40
CA LYS A 348 -14.16 43.68 -2.59
C LYS A 348 -12.94 44.16 -3.39
N ALA A 349 -11.78 44.32 -2.76
CA ALA A 349 -10.56 44.72 -3.44
C ALA A 349 -9.80 43.52 -4.05
N ALA A 350 -9.91 42.34 -3.45
CA ALA A 350 -9.44 41.07 -4.03
C ALA A 350 -10.28 40.65 -5.26
N GLU A 351 -11.60 40.84 -5.24
CA GLU A 351 -12.47 40.61 -6.41
C GLU A 351 -12.05 41.45 -7.63
N ARG A 352 -11.75 42.74 -7.44
CA ARG A 352 -11.22 43.61 -8.51
C ARG A 352 -9.83 43.19 -9.00
N ARG A 353 -9.02 42.53 -8.15
CA ARG A 353 -7.69 42.04 -8.52
C ARG A 353 -7.79 40.75 -9.34
N LYS A 354 -8.72 39.85 -8.99
CA LYS A 354 -9.08 38.64 -9.74
C LYS A 354 -9.45 38.98 -11.18
N GLU A 355 -10.31 39.99 -11.39
CA GLU A 355 -10.68 40.44 -12.76
C GLU A 355 -9.45 40.84 -13.59
N SER A 356 -8.42 41.46 -12.98
CA SER A 356 -7.20 41.85 -13.71
C SER A 356 -6.24 40.70 -14.02
N LEU A 357 -6.32 39.56 -13.31
CA LEU A 357 -5.37 38.44 -13.42
C LEU A 357 -5.92 37.26 -14.23
N CYS A 358 -7.24 37.10 -14.34
CA CYS A 358 -7.86 35.88 -14.85
C CYS A 358 -8.39 35.95 -16.30
N GLU A 359 -8.22 37.06 -17.03
CA GLU A 359 -8.88 37.27 -18.34
C GLU A 359 -8.21 36.62 -19.58
N PHE A 360 -7.30 35.66 -19.43
CA PHE A 360 -6.67 34.95 -20.56
C PHE A 360 -6.69 33.42 -20.41
N ALA A 361 -7.88 32.81 -20.38
CA ALA A 361 -8.00 31.36 -20.54
C ALA A 361 -9.38 30.93 -21.05
N ALA A 362 -9.66 31.12 -22.34
CA ALA A 362 -10.76 30.42 -23.01
C ALA A 362 -10.40 30.10 -24.46
N ALA A 363 -9.93 28.87 -24.73
CA ALA A 363 -9.97 28.25 -26.05
C ALA A 363 -10.13 26.71 -25.92
N ALA A 364 -10.98 26.15 -26.77
CA ALA A 364 -11.65 24.84 -26.76
C ALA A 364 -10.79 23.55 -26.66
N PRO A 365 -11.38 22.37 -26.32
CA PRO A 365 -10.66 21.10 -26.13
C PRO A 365 -10.13 20.47 -27.44
N PRO A 366 -9.07 19.63 -27.39
CA PRO A 366 -8.43 19.07 -28.58
C PRO A 366 -9.23 17.91 -29.20
N ARG A 367 -9.18 17.80 -30.54
CA ARG A 367 -9.74 16.67 -31.31
C ARG A 367 -8.72 15.54 -31.44
N ASP A 368 -9.19 14.30 -31.45
CA ASP A 368 -8.40 13.08 -31.65
C ASP A 368 -7.58 13.13 -32.97
N PRO A 369 -6.23 13.13 -32.90
CA PRO A 369 -5.37 13.25 -34.08
C PRO A 369 -5.38 12.03 -35.01
N CYS A 370 -5.76 10.83 -34.53
CA CYS A 370 -5.87 9.64 -35.39
C CYS A 370 -7.12 9.65 -36.28
N SER A 371 -8.10 10.54 -36.02
CA SER A 371 -9.33 10.66 -36.81
C SER A 371 -9.13 11.22 -38.24
N SER A 372 -7.95 11.78 -38.53
CA SER A 372 -7.67 12.51 -39.79
C SER A 372 -6.52 11.95 -40.64
N VAL A 373 -5.90 10.84 -40.23
CA VAL A 373 -4.69 10.30 -40.89
C VAL A 373 -4.89 8.83 -41.27
N VAL A 374 -4.54 8.48 -42.53
CA VAL A 374 -4.61 7.10 -43.03
C VAL A 374 -3.25 6.42 -42.81
N PRO A 375 -3.17 5.32 -42.02
CA PRO A 375 -1.90 4.64 -41.76
C PRO A 375 -1.37 3.90 -43.01
N PRO A 376 -0.03 3.74 -43.15
CA PRO A 376 0.58 2.89 -44.16
C PRO A 376 0.12 1.43 -44.05
N GLU A 377 0.17 0.70 -45.17
CA GLU A 377 -0.25 -0.70 -45.25
C GLU A 377 0.52 -1.58 -44.26
N GLY A 378 -0.19 -2.23 -43.33
CA GLY A 378 0.41 -3.08 -42.28
C GLY A 378 0.54 -2.45 -40.88
N MET A 379 0.23 -1.16 -40.73
CA MET A 379 0.38 -0.43 -39.46
C MET A 379 -0.96 0.10 -38.90
N ARG A 380 -1.05 0.27 -37.56
CA ARG A 380 -2.18 0.90 -36.86
C ARG A 380 -1.76 2.22 -36.21
N CYS A 381 -2.60 3.26 -36.32
CA CYS A 381 -2.43 4.54 -35.60
C CYS A 381 -2.84 4.37 -34.13
N SER A 382 -1.99 4.83 -33.20
CA SER A 382 -2.30 5.01 -31.78
C SER A 382 -1.86 6.39 -31.31
N VAL A 383 -2.37 6.83 -30.16
CA VAL A 383 -2.00 8.12 -29.54
C VAL A 383 -1.01 7.83 -28.42
N ASP A 384 0.17 8.45 -28.47
CA ASP A 384 1.18 8.32 -27.41
C ASP A 384 0.74 9.03 -26.11
N PRO A 385 1.40 8.79 -24.96
CA PRO A 385 1.07 9.46 -23.70
C PRO A 385 1.22 10.99 -23.73
N GLN A 386 1.86 11.54 -24.76
CA GLN A 386 1.98 12.98 -25.00
C GLN A 386 0.93 13.52 -25.99
N GLY A 387 -0.03 12.70 -26.41
CA GLY A 387 -1.15 13.10 -27.26
C GLY A 387 -0.87 13.13 -28.76
N ARG A 388 0.20 12.48 -29.26
CA ARG A 388 0.58 12.48 -30.69
C ARG A 388 0.24 11.16 -31.38
N ALA A 389 -0.12 11.23 -32.67
CA ALA A 389 -0.37 10.05 -33.49
C ALA A 389 0.94 9.33 -33.87
N VAL A 390 1.01 8.02 -33.60
CA VAL A 390 2.14 7.12 -33.88
C VAL A 390 1.66 5.83 -34.57
N PHE A 391 2.48 5.24 -35.45
CA PHE A 391 2.12 4.05 -36.24
C PHE A 391 2.91 2.81 -35.80
N GLN A 392 2.23 1.67 -35.58
CA GLN A 392 2.84 0.41 -35.12
C GLN A 392 2.44 -0.79 -35.98
N ASP A 393 3.36 -1.77 -36.18
CA ASP A 393 3.16 -2.98 -37.00
C ASP A 393 2.30 -4.07 -36.32
N ILE A 394 1.58 -4.84 -37.13
CA ILE A 394 0.72 -5.97 -36.70
C ILE A 394 1.42 -7.32 -37.00
N VAL A 395 2.36 -7.78 -36.15
CA VAL A 395 2.87 -9.17 -36.20
C VAL A 395 3.15 -9.70 -34.79
N SER A 396 2.76 -10.96 -34.53
CA SER A 396 3.08 -11.72 -33.33
C SER A 396 4.60 -11.77 -33.10
N VAL A 397 5.08 -11.23 -31.97
CA VAL A 397 6.52 -11.14 -31.67
C VAL A 397 6.99 -12.46 -31.03
N PRO A 398 7.90 -13.23 -31.67
CA PRO A 398 8.67 -14.25 -30.94
C PRO A 398 9.53 -13.56 -29.89
N LEU A 399 9.79 -14.20 -28.73
CA LEU A 399 10.73 -13.70 -27.70
C LEU A 399 11.93 -13.04 -28.40
N ALA A 400 12.00 -11.70 -28.32
CA ALA A 400 13.00 -10.95 -29.03
C ALA A 400 14.36 -11.44 -28.53
N THR A 401 15.13 -12.06 -29.42
CA THR A 401 16.51 -12.40 -29.12
C THR A 401 17.25 -11.07 -28.97
N ILE A 402 17.86 -10.82 -27.81
CA ILE A 402 18.66 -9.61 -27.60
C ILE A 402 19.85 -9.67 -28.55
N ASN A 403 19.71 -9.02 -29.70
CA ASN A 403 20.75 -8.96 -30.73
C ASN A 403 21.73 -7.82 -30.41
N THR A 404 22.54 -8.04 -29.37
CA THR A 404 23.67 -7.18 -29.00
C THR A 404 24.98 -7.93 -29.14
N ASP A 405 26.07 -7.19 -29.36
CA ASP A 405 27.41 -7.72 -29.17
C ASP A 405 27.59 -8.13 -27.71
N PRO A 406 28.36 -9.21 -27.42
CA PRO A 406 28.60 -9.64 -26.05
C PRO A 406 29.23 -8.52 -25.21
N VAL A 407 28.65 -8.24 -24.05
CA VAL A 407 29.14 -7.27 -23.07
C VAL A 407 29.32 -7.97 -21.73
N THR A 408 30.47 -7.74 -21.10
CA THR A 408 30.75 -8.19 -19.73
C THR A 408 31.02 -6.95 -18.88
N LEU A 409 30.24 -6.78 -17.81
CA LEU A 409 30.35 -5.67 -16.87
C LEU A 409 31.07 -6.12 -15.59
N ARG A 410 32.16 -5.46 -15.24
CA ARG A 410 32.92 -5.67 -14.00
C ARG A 410 32.26 -4.92 -12.86
N VAL A 411 31.77 -5.65 -11.88
CA VAL A 411 30.97 -5.07 -10.80
C VAL A 411 31.50 -5.53 -9.46
N GLN A 412 31.60 -4.62 -8.50
CA GLN A 412 32.04 -4.96 -7.14
C GLN A 412 30.92 -4.79 -6.13
N THR A 413 30.79 -5.74 -5.22
CA THR A 413 29.93 -5.64 -4.03
C THR A 413 30.75 -5.83 -2.76
N HIS A 414 30.26 -5.28 -1.65
CA HIS A 414 30.89 -5.41 -0.35
C HIS A 414 30.51 -6.70 0.38
N TYR A 415 29.47 -7.39 -0.09
CA TYR A 415 29.00 -8.66 0.45
C TYR A 415 29.89 -9.83 0.08
N SER A 416 29.96 -10.84 0.94
CA SER A 416 30.50 -12.15 0.57
C SER A 416 29.44 -12.99 -0.15
N PRO A 417 29.82 -13.96 -1.00
CA PRO A 417 28.87 -14.80 -1.74
C PRO A 417 27.90 -15.58 -0.85
N GLU A 418 28.28 -15.86 0.39
CA GLU A 418 27.53 -16.67 1.34
C GLU A 418 26.44 -15.89 2.07
N THR A 419 26.45 -14.55 2.02
CA THR A 419 25.38 -13.73 2.61
C THR A 419 24.13 -13.73 1.75
N SER A 420 22.97 -13.39 2.33
CA SER A 420 21.69 -13.34 1.60
C SER A 420 21.74 -12.35 0.43
N SER A 421 22.30 -11.16 0.65
CA SER A 421 22.56 -10.16 -0.40
C SER A 421 23.57 -10.68 -1.44
N GLY A 422 24.67 -11.32 -1.03
CA GLY A 422 25.65 -11.88 -1.96
C GLY A 422 25.10 -12.97 -2.87
N ARG A 423 24.23 -13.84 -2.34
CA ARG A 423 23.48 -14.83 -3.13
C ARG A 423 22.53 -14.15 -4.11
N ALA A 424 21.83 -13.09 -3.68
CA ALA A 424 20.95 -12.32 -4.56
C ALA A 424 21.73 -11.65 -5.72
N VAL A 425 22.92 -11.10 -5.46
CA VAL A 425 23.80 -10.58 -6.51
C VAL A 425 24.15 -11.65 -7.55
N ALA A 426 24.47 -12.87 -7.10
CA ALA A 426 24.76 -13.99 -8.01
C ALA A 426 23.53 -14.35 -8.86
N GLN A 427 22.35 -14.46 -8.23
CA GLN A 427 21.09 -14.76 -8.92
C GLN A 427 20.76 -13.71 -9.98
N PHE A 428 20.94 -12.43 -9.66
CA PHE A 428 20.78 -11.33 -10.61
C PHE A 428 21.73 -11.44 -11.81
N ALA A 429 23.02 -11.67 -11.56
CA ALA A 429 24.01 -11.83 -12.63
C ALA A 429 23.67 -13.01 -13.55
N ASP A 430 23.25 -14.14 -12.97
CA ASP A 430 22.82 -15.33 -13.70
C ASP A 430 21.54 -15.08 -14.51
N ALA A 431 20.57 -14.37 -13.94
CA ALA A 431 19.29 -14.07 -14.59
C ALA A 431 19.47 -13.15 -15.81
N VAL A 432 20.30 -12.10 -15.71
CA VAL A 432 20.65 -11.23 -16.84
C VAL A 432 21.38 -12.00 -17.93
N SER A 433 22.34 -12.85 -17.57
CA SER A 433 23.05 -13.71 -18.52
C SER A 433 22.11 -14.68 -19.22
N SER A 434 21.24 -15.35 -18.48
CA SER A 434 20.27 -16.31 -19.03
C SER A 434 19.27 -15.63 -19.97
N ARG A 435 18.62 -14.53 -19.55
CA ARG A 435 17.61 -13.81 -20.35
C ARG A 435 18.20 -13.13 -21.59
N SER A 436 19.49 -12.79 -21.57
CA SER A 436 20.19 -12.25 -22.74
C SER A 436 20.75 -13.34 -23.67
N GLY A 437 20.59 -14.62 -23.36
CA GLY A 437 21.20 -15.72 -24.11
C GLY A 437 22.74 -15.70 -24.03
N GLY A 438 23.30 -15.26 -22.90
CA GLY A 438 24.73 -15.13 -22.64
C GLY A 438 25.38 -13.88 -23.25
N LYS A 439 24.60 -12.94 -23.77
CA LYS A 439 25.10 -11.72 -24.42
C LYS A 439 25.45 -10.61 -23.44
N VAL A 440 24.87 -10.61 -22.25
CA VAL A 440 25.16 -9.65 -21.19
C VAL A 440 25.55 -10.46 -19.97
N SER A 441 26.77 -10.28 -19.46
CA SER A 441 27.24 -10.98 -18.27
C SER A 441 27.89 -10.02 -17.28
N PHE A 442 27.99 -10.45 -16.03
CA PHE A 442 28.67 -9.72 -14.98
C PHE A 442 29.88 -10.50 -14.49
N GLU A 443 31.03 -9.82 -14.36
CA GLU A 443 32.16 -10.29 -13.58
C GLU A 443 32.05 -9.67 -12.18
N VAL A 444 31.55 -10.45 -11.23
CA VAL A 444 31.26 -9.95 -9.87
C VAL A 444 32.47 -10.16 -8.94
N PHE A 445 32.98 -9.06 -8.42
CA PHE A 445 34.00 -9.01 -7.39
C PHE A 445 33.34 -8.87 -6.01
N TYR A 446 33.40 -9.93 -5.21
CA TYR A 446 32.81 -9.96 -3.87
C TYR A 446 33.76 -9.41 -2.82
N SER A 447 33.21 -9.11 -1.64
CA SER A 447 33.94 -8.72 -0.42
C SER A 447 34.92 -7.57 -0.64
N SER A 448 34.58 -6.61 -1.51
CA SER A 448 35.45 -5.45 -1.81
C SER A 448 36.88 -5.85 -2.26
N SER A 449 36.98 -6.89 -3.10
CA SER A 449 38.27 -7.52 -3.45
C SER A 449 39.15 -6.73 -4.43
N VAL A 450 38.61 -5.77 -5.17
CA VAL A 450 39.37 -4.89 -6.09
C VAL A 450 39.81 -3.61 -5.39
N VAL A 451 38.86 -2.93 -4.75
CA VAL A 451 39.09 -1.71 -3.94
C VAL A 451 38.23 -1.74 -2.68
N ARG A 452 38.55 -0.95 -1.66
CA ARG A 452 37.71 -0.85 -0.46
C ARG A 452 36.32 -0.33 -0.81
N SER A 453 35.30 -0.65 -0.01
CA SER A 453 33.90 -0.32 -0.31
C SER A 453 33.69 1.18 -0.60
N VAL A 454 34.31 2.06 0.19
CA VAL A 454 34.28 3.53 0.01
C VAL A 454 34.89 4.02 -1.32
N ASP A 455 35.82 3.27 -1.89
CA ASP A 455 36.54 3.61 -3.12
C ASP A 455 35.85 3.02 -4.38
N THR A 456 34.83 2.16 -4.23
CA THR A 456 34.16 1.44 -5.33
C THR A 456 33.50 2.39 -6.33
N PHE A 457 32.80 3.40 -5.83
CA PHE A 457 32.11 4.39 -6.64
C PHE A 457 33.07 5.17 -7.56
N ASP A 458 34.23 5.57 -7.04
CA ASP A 458 35.27 6.25 -7.82
C ASP A 458 35.96 5.31 -8.82
N ALA A 459 36.17 4.05 -8.43
CA ALA A 459 36.71 3.03 -9.32
C ALA A 459 35.76 2.78 -10.50
N ALA A 460 34.44 2.78 -10.27
CA ALA A 460 33.44 2.70 -11.34
C ALA A 460 33.40 3.98 -12.19
N ALA A 461 33.36 5.16 -11.56
CA ALA A 461 33.35 6.45 -12.27
C ALA A 461 34.58 6.66 -13.17
N THR A 462 35.72 6.07 -12.81
CA THR A 462 36.97 6.15 -13.59
C THR A 462 37.21 4.96 -14.54
N GLY A 463 36.29 3.99 -14.59
CA GLY A 463 36.36 2.84 -15.49
C GLY A 463 37.30 1.70 -15.04
N ILE A 464 37.81 1.73 -13.81
CA ILE A 464 38.52 0.59 -13.21
C ILE A 464 37.54 -0.57 -13.01
N LEU A 465 36.34 -0.25 -12.51
CA LEU A 465 35.15 -1.10 -12.53
C LEU A 465 34.14 -0.49 -13.51
N ASP A 466 33.12 -1.25 -13.90
CA ASP A 466 32.05 -0.76 -14.76
C ASP A 466 30.82 -0.34 -13.92
N CYS A 467 30.55 -1.04 -12.81
CA CYS A 467 29.54 -0.63 -11.84
C CYS A 467 29.93 -0.88 -10.37
N ASP A 468 29.31 -0.11 -9.49
CA ASP A 468 29.30 -0.20 -8.04
C ASP A 468 28.00 -0.88 -7.56
N MET A 469 28.13 -2.00 -6.85
CA MET A 469 27.05 -2.72 -6.15
C MET A 469 27.23 -2.67 -4.62
N THR A 470 27.67 -1.53 -4.10
CA THR A 470 27.69 -1.23 -2.67
C THR A 470 26.45 -0.42 -2.31
N GLY A 471 26.60 0.81 -1.79
CA GLY A 471 25.48 1.64 -1.41
C GLY A 471 25.86 3.12 -1.30
N GLY A 472 24.86 3.99 -1.43
CA GLY A 472 25.05 5.45 -1.35
C GLY A 472 25.66 5.91 -0.04
N GLY A 473 25.48 5.16 1.06
CA GLY A 473 25.98 5.50 2.40
C GLY A 473 27.50 5.66 2.46
N TYR A 474 28.25 5.00 1.57
CA TYR A 474 29.71 5.13 1.48
C TYR A 474 30.16 6.44 0.83
N GLN A 475 29.26 7.17 0.17
CA GLN A 475 29.54 8.38 -0.61
C GLN A 475 29.16 9.69 0.12
N THR A 476 28.79 9.59 1.39
CA THR A 476 28.39 10.73 2.24
C THR A 476 29.47 11.80 2.41
N GLY A 477 30.75 11.43 2.24
CA GLY A 477 31.88 12.37 2.22
C GLY A 477 32.00 13.20 0.94
N LYS A 478 31.37 12.77 -0.17
CA LYS A 478 31.33 13.52 -1.45
C LYS A 478 30.19 14.52 -1.45
N ASP A 479 29.00 14.06 -1.07
CA ASP A 479 27.79 14.86 -1.03
C ASP A 479 26.94 14.43 0.17
N PRO A 480 26.58 15.32 1.11
CA PRO A 480 25.72 14.98 2.22
C PRO A 480 24.37 14.39 1.81
N ALA A 481 23.86 14.68 0.60
CA ALA A 481 22.61 14.10 0.11
C ALA A 481 22.63 12.55 0.07
N PHE A 482 23.81 11.94 -0.06
CA PHE A 482 23.98 10.49 -0.01
C PHE A 482 23.55 9.85 1.31
N TRP A 483 23.43 10.62 2.41
CA TRP A 483 22.87 10.10 3.66
C TRP A 483 21.46 9.53 3.43
N LEU A 484 20.58 10.27 2.76
CA LEU A 484 19.21 9.83 2.46
C LEU A 484 19.12 8.75 1.37
N VAL A 485 20.18 8.57 0.59
CA VAL A 485 20.24 7.53 -0.45
C VAL A 485 20.74 6.20 0.12
N GLY A 486 21.59 6.27 1.13
CA GLY A 486 22.22 5.10 1.75
C GLY A 486 21.44 4.49 2.90
N ASP A 487 20.89 5.31 3.80
CA ASP A 487 20.08 4.82 4.91
C ASP A 487 19.18 5.92 5.45
N ILE A 488 17.92 5.58 5.68
CA ILE A 488 16.88 6.53 6.04
C ILE A 488 16.49 6.23 7.48
N TYR A 489 17.39 6.62 8.39
CA TYR A 489 17.29 6.29 9.81
C TYR A 489 15.91 6.64 10.38
N GLY A 490 15.22 5.65 10.95
CA GLY A 490 13.89 5.85 11.51
C GLY A 490 12.78 6.03 10.47
N GLY A 491 13.08 5.93 9.17
CA GLY A 491 12.16 6.24 8.08
C GLY A 491 10.96 5.29 8.04
N TYR A 492 11.15 4.10 7.48
CA TYR A 492 10.09 3.16 7.14
C TYR A 492 10.09 1.89 8.01
N GLU A 493 8.96 1.19 8.05
CA GLU A 493 8.79 -0.04 8.84
C GLU A 493 9.11 -1.31 8.04
N THR A 494 8.97 -1.26 6.72
CA THR A 494 9.21 -2.41 5.83
C THR A 494 9.97 -2.00 4.57
N PRO A 495 10.73 -2.91 3.93
CA PRO A 495 11.40 -2.65 2.67
C PRO A 495 10.44 -2.14 1.59
N GLU A 496 9.21 -2.66 1.54
CA GLU A 496 8.23 -2.28 0.53
C GLU A 496 7.83 -0.80 0.65
N GLN A 497 7.70 -0.25 1.87
CA GLN A 497 7.42 1.17 2.06
C GLN A 497 8.57 2.03 1.53
N GLN A 498 9.81 1.64 1.81
CA GLN A 498 11.00 2.37 1.36
C GLN A 498 11.21 2.27 -0.16
N ILE A 499 11.08 1.07 -0.73
CA ILE A 499 11.14 0.84 -2.18
C ILE A 499 10.05 1.65 -2.90
N LYS A 500 8.85 1.78 -2.32
CA LYS A 500 7.78 2.59 -2.90
C LYS A 500 8.15 4.08 -2.97
N TRP A 501 8.71 4.64 -1.90
CA TRP A 501 9.24 6.00 -1.93
C TRP A 501 10.31 6.18 -3.02
N LEU A 502 11.28 5.27 -3.01
CA LEU A 502 12.45 5.31 -3.88
C LEU A 502 12.09 5.22 -5.36
N ASN A 503 11.23 4.27 -5.75
CA ASN A 503 10.95 3.94 -7.15
C ASN A 503 9.69 4.58 -7.74
N PHE A 504 8.74 5.03 -6.91
CA PHE A 504 7.45 5.56 -7.37
C PHE A 504 7.17 6.99 -6.91
N GLY A 505 8.09 7.60 -6.16
CA GLY A 505 8.14 9.03 -5.89
C GLY A 505 9.08 9.79 -6.85
N ASP A 506 9.39 11.03 -6.51
CA ASP A 506 10.39 11.87 -7.19
C ASP A 506 11.84 11.57 -6.76
N ALA A 507 12.05 10.60 -5.85
CA ALA A 507 13.35 10.26 -5.30
C ALA A 507 14.33 9.75 -6.37
N GLU A 508 13.90 8.84 -7.26
CA GLU A 508 14.74 8.27 -8.33
C GLU A 508 15.33 9.37 -9.24
N GLU A 509 14.53 10.37 -9.63
CA GLU A 509 15.00 11.47 -10.47
C GLU A 509 16.03 12.35 -9.75
N ILE A 510 15.79 12.70 -8.48
CA ILE A 510 16.73 13.52 -7.70
C ILE A 510 18.04 12.74 -7.45
N VAL A 511 17.94 11.43 -7.24
CA VAL A 511 19.10 10.56 -7.04
C VAL A 511 19.88 10.41 -8.34
N GLN A 512 19.23 10.22 -9.48
CA GLN A 512 19.91 10.18 -10.77
C GLN A 512 20.64 11.50 -11.05
N GLU A 513 20.07 12.66 -10.68
CA GLU A 513 20.74 13.96 -10.76
C GLU A 513 21.99 13.99 -9.85
N LEU A 514 21.88 13.51 -8.61
CA LEU A 514 23.00 13.41 -7.66
C LEU A 514 24.14 12.55 -8.21
N TYR A 515 23.85 11.38 -8.78
CA TYR A 515 24.85 10.45 -9.28
C TYR A 515 25.51 10.96 -10.57
N SER A 516 24.73 11.60 -11.44
CA SER A 516 25.22 12.17 -12.71
C SER A 516 26.31 13.24 -12.49
N LYS A 517 26.26 13.98 -11.37
CA LYS A 517 27.31 14.96 -10.98
C LYS A 517 28.70 14.32 -10.87
N TYR A 518 28.76 13.02 -10.64
CA TYR A 518 30.00 12.27 -10.43
C TYR A 518 30.28 11.28 -11.56
N GLY A 519 29.66 11.44 -12.73
CA GLY A 519 29.88 10.56 -13.88
C GLY A 519 29.29 9.16 -13.70
N MET A 520 28.28 9.01 -12.84
CA MET A 520 27.62 7.74 -12.55
C MET A 520 26.15 7.78 -12.99
N HIS A 521 25.65 6.67 -13.50
CA HIS A 521 24.24 6.39 -13.75
C HIS A 521 23.70 5.52 -12.62
N PHE A 522 22.64 5.98 -11.97
CA PHE A 522 21.94 5.22 -10.94
C PHE A 522 20.95 4.26 -11.60
N VAL A 523 21.08 2.96 -11.35
CA VAL A 523 20.25 1.92 -12.01
C VAL A 523 19.08 1.50 -11.12
N GLY A 524 19.27 1.44 -9.80
CA GLY A 524 18.23 1.08 -8.85
C GLY A 524 18.77 0.66 -7.48
N TRP A 525 17.84 0.36 -6.57
CA TRP A 525 18.12 -0.02 -5.19
C TRP A 525 17.78 -1.48 -4.89
N TRP A 526 18.38 -2.03 -3.84
CA TRP A 526 17.82 -3.16 -3.10
C TRP A 526 17.96 -2.95 -1.59
N ILE A 527 17.01 -3.51 -0.85
CA ILE A 527 16.90 -3.34 0.61
C ILE A 527 16.60 -4.72 1.22
N ALA A 528 17.53 -5.22 2.03
CA ALA A 528 17.39 -6.54 2.62
C ALA A 528 16.39 -6.58 3.79
N GLY A 529 16.20 -5.47 4.50
CA GLY A 529 15.34 -5.42 5.68
C GLY A 529 15.87 -4.52 6.78
N PRO A 530 15.04 -4.25 7.81
CA PRO A 530 15.46 -3.43 8.93
C PRO A 530 16.50 -4.15 9.80
N GLU A 531 17.43 -3.38 10.35
CA GLU A 531 18.48 -3.89 11.24
C GLU A 531 17.97 -4.13 12.66
N SER A 532 18.50 -5.14 13.37
CA SER A 532 18.16 -5.34 14.78
C SER A 532 19.14 -4.60 15.69
N LEU A 533 18.63 -4.08 16.81
CA LEU A 533 19.46 -3.39 17.79
C LEU A 533 19.77 -4.32 18.96
N THR A 534 21.05 -4.62 19.19
CA THR A 534 21.49 -5.59 20.21
C THR A 534 22.00 -4.89 21.47
N ALA A 535 21.73 -5.45 22.65
CA ALA A 535 22.18 -4.89 23.92
C ALA A 535 22.47 -5.98 24.99
N SER A 536 23.36 -5.66 25.92
CA SER A 536 23.68 -6.46 27.10
C SER A 536 22.66 -6.29 28.22
N THR A 537 21.90 -5.19 28.21
CA THR A 537 20.78 -4.90 29.12
C THR A 537 19.45 -4.82 28.37
N PRO A 538 18.30 -5.00 29.05
CA PRO A 538 17.00 -4.80 28.42
C PRO A 538 16.89 -3.45 27.70
N ILE A 539 16.28 -3.46 26.51
CA ILE A 539 16.17 -2.28 25.64
C ILE A 539 14.72 -2.12 25.15
N ARG A 540 13.80 -1.84 26.09
CA ARG A 540 12.35 -1.87 25.86
C ARG A 540 11.81 -0.63 25.15
N GLY A 541 12.57 0.47 25.16
CA GLY A 541 12.17 1.78 24.64
C GLY A 541 13.18 2.86 25.01
N LEU A 542 12.79 4.12 24.88
CA LEU A 542 13.72 5.26 25.00
C LEU A 542 14.31 5.47 26.40
N GLU A 543 13.61 5.06 27.46
CA GLU A 543 14.16 5.18 28.82
C GLU A 543 15.38 4.27 29.02
N ASP A 544 15.38 3.08 28.40
CA ASP A 544 16.45 2.09 28.53
C ASP A 544 17.70 2.48 27.71
N VAL A 545 17.63 3.45 26.78
CA VAL A 545 18.79 3.90 25.99
C VAL A 545 19.58 5.04 26.64
N LYS A 546 19.07 5.67 27.70
CA LYS A 546 19.76 6.78 28.39
C LYS A 546 21.07 6.30 29.01
N GLY A 547 22.18 6.87 28.55
CA GLY A 547 23.53 6.52 28.99
C GLY A 547 24.07 5.22 28.37
N LEU A 548 23.29 4.51 27.55
CA LEU A 548 23.69 3.26 26.92
C LEU A 548 24.87 3.52 25.97
N LYS A 549 26.00 2.83 26.18
CA LYS A 549 27.15 2.90 25.27
C LYS A 549 26.89 2.04 24.05
N ILE A 550 26.33 2.65 23.02
CA ILE A 550 25.87 1.97 21.82
C ILE A 550 26.88 2.17 20.68
N ARG A 551 27.27 1.08 20.00
CA ARG A 551 28.00 1.23 18.74
C ARG A 551 27.08 1.76 17.68
N THR A 552 27.55 2.75 16.92
CA THR A 552 26.82 3.33 15.77
C THR A 552 27.80 3.63 14.64
N PRO A 553 27.38 3.60 13.37
CA PRO A 553 28.14 4.24 12.30
C PRO A 553 28.29 5.76 12.55
N PRO A 554 29.34 6.42 12.01
CA PRO A 554 29.47 7.86 12.13
C PRO A 554 28.31 8.59 11.46
N GLY A 555 27.99 9.80 11.90
CA GLY A 555 27.09 10.70 11.17
C GLY A 555 25.71 10.86 11.80
N VAL A 556 24.68 10.91 10.95
CA VAL A 556 23.29 11.27 11.34
C VAL A 556 22.79 10.36 12.46
N LEU A 557 22.96 9.05 12.33
CA LEU A 557 22.47 8.08 13.32
C LEU A 557 23.13 8.26 14.70
N SER A 558 24.46 8.43 14.74
CA SER A 558 25.17 8.66 16.00
C SER A 558 24.65 9.90 16.74
N ARG A 559 24.39 10.99 16.02
CA ARG A 559 23.86 12.23 16.61
C ARG A 559 22.40 12.08 17.03
N ALA A 560 21.60 11.34 16.28
CA ALA A 560 20.22 11.01 16.68
C ALA A 560 20.19 10.24 18.01
N TRP A 561 21.02 9.21 18.16
CA TRP A 561 21.17 8.48 19.42
C TRP A 561 21.67 9.37 20.56
N GLN A 562 22.65 10.24 20.29
CA GLN A 562 23.15 11.20 21.28
C GLN A 562 22.06 12.15 21.78
N ARG A 563 21.20 12.66 20.87
CA ARG A 563 20.05 13.51 21.23
C ARG A 563 19.05 12.81 22.13
N LEU A 564 18.88 11.51 21.94
CA LEU A 564 17.98 10.67 22.74
C LEU A 564 18.60 10.23 24.07
N GLY A 565 19.83 10.68 24.36
CA GLY A 565 20.50 10.46 25.64
C GLY A 565 21.41 9.23 25.69
N ALA A 566 21.59 8.50 24.58
CA ALA A 566 22.58 7.44 24.50
C ALA A 566 24.01 8.00 24.41
N SER A 567 25.01 7.14 24.61
CA SER A 567 26.43 7.46 24.46
C SER A 567 27.00 6.72 23.24
N PRO A 568 26.79 7.22 22.01
CA PRO A 568 27.23 6.55 20.80
C PRO A 568 28.76 6.46 20.73
N ILE A 569 29.27 5.29 20.36
CA ILE A 569 30.69 5.05 20.11
C ILE A 569 30.84 4.61 18.66
N VAL A 570 31.57 5.39 17.87
CA VAL A 570 31.83 5.08 16.46
C VAL A 570 33.00 4.12 16.38
N MET A 571 32.79 2.96 15.76
CA MET A 571 33.84 1.97 15.51
C MET A 571 33.50 1.09 14.31
N ASP A 572 34.52 0.39 13.81
CA ASP A 572 34.36 -0.50 12.66
C ASP A 572 33.48 -1.71 13.00
N PHE A 573 32.83 -2.28 11.99
CA PHE A 573 31.95 -3.43 12.15
C PHE A 573 32.68 -4.64 12.74
N THR A 574 33.95 -4.85 12.37
CA THR A 574 34.76 -5.98 12.84
C THR A 574 35.16 -5.88 14.32
N GLU A 575 35.05 -4.70 14.92
CA GLU A 575 35.41 -4.45 16.33
C GLU A 575 34.23 -4.67 17.30
N ILE A 576 33.00 -4.79 16.77
CA ILE A 576 31.76 -4.85 17.56
C ILE A 576 31.77 -6.01 18.56
N PHE A 577 32.08 -7.23 18.09
CA PHE A 577 32.01 -8.43 18.94
C PHE A 577 32.94 -8.28 20.16
N THR A 578 34.22 -7.95 19.92
CA THR A 578 35.20 -7.78 21.01
C THR A 578 34.83 -6.61 21.92
N ALA A 579 34.28 -5.51 21.39
CA ALA A 579 33.89 -4.36 22.21
C ALA A 579 32.67 -4.66 23.10
N LEU A 580 31.72 -5.50 22.65
CA LEU A 580 30.64 -6.03 23.47
C LEU A 580 31.16 -7.04 24.50
N GLU A 581 32.02 -7.97 24.09
CA GLU A 581 32.60 -9.01 24.96
C GLU A 581 33.40 -8.40 26.12
N THR A 582 34.16 -7.33 25.84
CA THR A 582 34.98 -6.63 26.84
C THR A 582 34.20 -5.62 27.68
N GLY A 583 32.92 -5.38 27.38
CA GLY A 583 32.07 -4.42 28.09
C GLY A 583 32.43 -2.95 27.82
N ILE A 584 33.15 -2.66 26.74
CA ILE A 584 33.35 -1.29 26.25
C ILE A 584 32.01 -0.73 25.76
N LEU A 585 31.21 -1.59 25.12
CA LEU A 585 29.86 -1.32 24.64
C LEU A 585 28.82 -2.03 25.50
N ASP A 586 27.68 -1.37 25.70
CA ASP A 586 26.47 -1.95 26.27
C ASP A 586 25.50 -2.43 25.18
N GLY A 587 25.68 -2.00 23.94
CA GLY A 587 24.89 -2.43 22.79
C GLY A 587 25.51 -2.04 21.46
N ALA A 588 24.92 -2.55 20.38
CA ALA A 588 25.39 -2.30 19.03
C ALA A 588 24.23 -2.21 18.04
N ASP A 589 24.28 -1.14 17.26
CA ASP A 589 23.78 -1.12 15.90
C ASP A 589 24.81 -1.82 14.99
N ALA A 590 24.39 -2.80 14.20
CA ALA A 590 25.28 -3.66 13.43
C ALA A 590 24.69 -4.02 12.06
N SER A 591 23.73 -4.95 12.04
CA SER A 591 23.09 -5.49 10.84
C SER A 591 21.68 -6.02 11.18
N ASN A 592 20.97 -6.57 10.19
CA ASN A 592 19.77 -7.39 10.40
C ASN A 592 19.98 -8.61 11.31
N LEU A 593 18.86 -9.15 11.81
CA LEU A 593 18.85 -10.15 12.88
C LEU A 593 19.60 -11.43 12.51
N VAL A 594 19.39 -11.96 11.30
CA VAL A 594 20.07 -13.17 10.83
C VAL A 594 21.59 -13.00 10.74
N ASN A 595 22.08 -11.84 10.29
CA ASN A 595 23.52 -11.58 10.26
C ASN A 595 24.08 -11.44 11.68
N ASN A 596 23.36 -10.78 12.59
CA ASN A 596 23.78 -10.64 13.99
C ASN A 596 23.85 -12.01 14.71
N VAL A 597 23.01 -12.98 14.32
CA VAL A 597 23.14 -14.39 14.73
C VAL A 597 24.44 -14.99 14.18
N GLY A 598 24.70 -14.85 12.88
CA GLY A 598 25.92 -15.38 12.25
C GLY A 598 27.23 -14.82 12.84
N LEU A 599 27.18 -13.62 13.40
CA LEU A 599 28.30 -12.97 14.10
C LEU A 599 28.45 -13.39 15.56
N GLY A 600 27.50 -14.16 16.11
CA GLY A 600 27.51 -14.56 17.52
C GLY A 600 27.22 -13.42 18.50
N LEU A 601 26.66 -12.28 18.06
CA LEU A 601 26.39 -11.15 18.95
C LEU A 601 25.43 -11.53 20.08
N TYR A 602 24.53 -12.47 19.81
CA TYR A 602 23.55 -12.97 20.76
C TYR A 602 24.10 -13.97 21.79
N ASP A 603 25.34 -14.43 21.63
CA ASP A 603 26.02 -15.21 22.65
C ASP A 603 26.41 -14.35 23.86
N ILE A 604 26.75 -13.08 23.60
CA ILE A 604 27.25 -12.10 24.56
C ILE A 604 26.21 -11.05 24.96
N SER A 605 25.22 -10.77 24.11
CA SER A 605 24.15 -9.79 24.36
C SER A 605 22.77 -10.43 24.25
N ARG A 606 22.09 -10.58 25.40
CA ARG A 606 20.84 -11.36 25.51
C ARG A 606 19.57 -10.53 25.36
N HIS A 607 19.67 -9.32 24.81
CA HIS A 607 18.55 -8.42 24.58
C HIS A 607 18.63 -7.83 23.17
N THR A 608 17.50 -7.79 22.46
CA THR A 608 17.44 -7.19 21.13
C THR A 608 16.13 -6.45 20.90
N ALA A 609 16.15 -5.32 20.21
CA ALA A 609 14.96 -4.73 19.64
C ALA A 609 14.74 -5.30 18.23
N TYR A 610 13.59 -5.95 18.01
CA TYR A 610 13.17 -6.48 16.71
C TYR A 610 11.64 -6.62 16.65
N PRO A 611 10.95 -6.22 15.55
CA PRO A 611 11.47 -5.68 14.30
C PRO A 611 12.31 -4.41 14.49
N GLY A 612 13.33 -4.29 13.65
CA GLY A 612 14.19 -3.11 13.60
C GLY A 612 13.42 -1.84 13.26
N PHE A 613 13.95 -0.69 13.69
CA PHE A 613 13.34 0.61 13.39
C PHE A 613 14.36 1.72 13.17
N HIS A 614 15.62 1.53 13.58
CA HIS A 614 16.61 2.61 13.58
C HIS A 614 17.35 2.74 12.25
N SER A 615 17.57 1.64 11.54
CA SER A 615 18.31 1.56 10.27
C SER A 615 17.68 0.52 9.33
N MET A 616 17.62 0.87 8.05
CA MET A 616 17.23 -0.03 6.95
C MET A 616 17.98 0.40 5.69
N PRO A 617 19.24 -0.07 5.53
CA PRO A 617 20.12 0.40 4.47
C PRO A 617 19.57 0.13 3.06
N SER A 618 19.82 1.08 2.15
CA SER A 618 19.56 0.99 0.73
C SER A 618 20.87 0.92 -0.03
N ASP A 619 21.16 -0.28 -0.52
CA ASP A 619 22.25 -0.49 -1.45
C ASP A 619 21.81 -0.19 -2.88
N HIS A 620 22.78 -0.02 -3.77
CA HIS A 620 22.55 0.44 -5.13
C HIS A 620 23.24 -0.40 -6.19
N LEU A 621 22.71 -0.39 -7.41
CA LEU A 621 23.54 -0.59 -8.60
C LEU A 621 23.74 0.77 -9.24
N ALA A 622 24.99 1.21 -9.35
CA ALA A 622 25.34 2.44 -10.05
C ALA A 622 26.50 2.18 -11.01
N CYS A 623 26.34 2.55 -12.28
CA CYS A 623 27.31 2.25 -13.33
C CYS A 623 28.01 3.51 -13.81
N ASN A 624 29.21 3.36 -14.38
CA ASN A 624 29.84 4.44 -15.12
C ASN A 624 28.86 5.00 -16.17
N LYS A 625 28.65 6.32 -16.18
CA LYS A 625 27.60 6.94 -16.99
C LYS A 625 27.84 6.80 -18.50
N ASP A 626 29.06 7.05 -18.96
CA ASP A 626 29.38 7.00 -20.39
C ASP A 626 29.26 5.57 -20.93
N MET A 627 29.69 4.58 -20.13
CA MET A 627 29.50 3.16 -20.44
C MET A 627 28.01 2.80 -20.50
N TRP A 628 27.25 3.18 -19.46
CA TRP A 628 25.83 2.86 -19.37
C TRP A 628 25.04 3.46 -20.54
N ASP A 629 25.26 4.75 -20.83
CA ASP A 629 24.61 5.46 -21.93
C ASP A 629 24.98 4.87 -23.31
N GLY A 630 26.11 4.17 -23.40
CA GLY A 630 26.54 3.42 -24.59
C GLY A 630 25.89 2.03 -24.74
N LEU A 631 25.25 1.49 -23.71
CA LEU A 631 24.54 0.22 -23.79
C LEU A 631 23.25 0.36 -24.63
N PRO A 632 22.86 -0.67 -25.39
CA PRO A 632 21.54 -0.67 -26.02
C PRO A 632 20.42 -0.54 -24.98
N VAL A 633 19.38 0.24 -25.27
CA VAL A 633 18.24 0.45 -24.37
C VAL A 633 17.61 -0.86 -23.90
N VAL A 634 17.57 -1.88 -24.76
CA VAL A 634 17.07 -3.23 -24.37
C VAL A 634 17.92 -3.90 -23.30
N VAL A 635 19.25 -3.65 -23.29
CA VAL A 635 20.16 -4.16 -22.26
C VAL A 635 19.99 -3.37 -20.96
N GLN A 636 19.89 -2.04 -21.04
CA GLN A 636 19.60 -1.19 -19.87
C GLN A 636 18.29 -1.62 -19.19
N ASN A 637 17.22 -1.83 -19.98
CA ASN A 637 15.92 -2.28 -19.48
C ASN A 637 16.01 -3.67 -18.84
N LEU A 638 16.69 -4.64 -19.48
CA LEU A 638 16.87 -5.97 -18.91
C LEU A 638 17.57 -5.90 -17.54
N ILE A 639 18.65 -5.14 -17.43
CA ILE A 639 19.40 -4.98 -16.18
C ILE A 639 18.50 -4.34 -15.11
N GLY A 640 17.77 -3.27 -15.44
CA GLY A 640 16.87 -2.61 -14.49
C GLY A 640 15.69 -3.49 -14.04
N GLU A 641 15.11 -4.28 -14.95
CA GLU A 641 14.05 -5.24 -14.61
C GLU A 641 14.54 -6.34 -13.66
N GLU A 642 15.69 -6.95 -13.97
CA GLU A 642 16.27 -8.01 -13.14
C GLU A 642 16.72 -7.49 -11.77
N LEU A 643 17.21 -6.24 -11.70
CA LEU A 643 17.56 -5.61 -10.44
C LEU A 643 16.32 -5.43 -9.55
N ARG A 644 15.19 -4.99 -10.13
CA ARG A 644 13.92 -4.84 -9.38
C ARG A 644 13.38 -6.20 -8.92
N ALA A 645 13.49 -7.23 -9.75
CA ALA A 645 13.12 -8.59 -9.37
C ALA A 645 13.98 -9.11 -8.20
N MET A 646 15.30 -8.96 -8.31
CA MET A 646 16.25 -9.31 -7.24
C MET A 646 15.93 -8.57 -5.94
N ALA A 647 15.63 -7.26 -6.00
CA ALA A 647 15.31 -6.47 -4.82
C ALA A 647 14.06 -6.98 -4.10
N ALA A 648 13.01 -7.35 -4.85
CA ALA A 648 11.77 -7.90 -4.29
C ALA A 648 11.99 -9.28 -3.65
N ASP A 649 12.72 -10.17 -4.34
CA ASP A 649 13.01 -11.51 -3.84
C ASP A 649 13.93 -11.47 -2.60
N LEU A 650 14.90 -10.56 -2.57
CA LEU A 650 15.78 -10.35 -1.42
C LEU A 650 15.00 -9.90 -0.19
N ALA A 651 14.10 -8.91 -0.33
CA ALA A 651 13.27 -8.43 0.77
C ALA A 651 12.38 -9.55 1.35
N ALA A 652 11.75 -10.35 0.48
CA ALA A 652 10.91 -11.46 0.88
C ALA A 652 11.71 -12.59 1.56
N SER A 653 12.82 -13.02 0.96
CA SER A 653 13.65 -14.11 1.48
C SER A 653 14.32 -13.74 2.82
N THR A 654 14.87 -12.54 2.93
CA THR A 654 15.51 -12.06 4.16
C THR A 654 14.50 -11.91 5.30
N ARG A 655 13.22 -11.62 4.99
CA ARG A 655 12.16 -11.64 6.02
C ARG A 655 11.95 -13.04 6.61
N ILE A 656 11.93 -14.08 5.77
CA ILE A 656 11.83 -15.47 6.23
C ILE A 656 13.02 -15.82 7.11
N GLU A 657 14.23 -15.51 6.66
CA GLU A 657 15.48 -15.78 7.40
C GLU A 657 15.52 -15.04 8.75
N ASN A 658 15.07 -13.79 8.80
CA ASN A 658 14.98 -13.04 10.06
C ASN A 658 13.89 -13.59 11.00
N ASP A 659 12.75 -14.05 10.47
CA ASP A 659 11.70 -14.67 11.29
C ASP A 659 12.15 -16.03 11.84
N GLU A 660 12.99 -16.77 11.12
CA GLU A 660 13.70 -17.96 11.59
C GLU A 660 14.71 -17.62 12.68
N ALA A 661 15.58 -16.63 12.44
CA ALA A 661 16.56 -16.15 13.41
C ALA A 661 15.89 -15.65 14.70
N ALA A 662 14.73 -14.97 14.60
CA ALA A 662 13.95 -14.52 15.75
C ALA A 662 13.42 -15.68 16.61
N ARG A 663 13.06 -16.81 15.99
CA ARG A 663 12.71 -18.04 16.74
C ARG A 663 13.95 -18.63 17.39
N GLU A 664 15.04 -18.76 16.64
CA GLU A 664 16.30 -19.33 17.14
C GLU A 664 16.83 -18.58 18.37
N VAL A 665 16.97 -17.25 18.30
CA VAL A 665 17.52 -16.48 19.43
C VAL A 665 16.59 -16.51 20.64
N ARG A 666 15.27 -16.58 20.43
CA ARG A 666 14.30 -16.75 21.52
C ARG A 666 14.48 -18.10 22.22
N ASP A 667 14.68 -19.17 21.45
CA ASP A 667 14.96 -20.51 22.00
C ASP A 667 16.31 -20.56 22.73
N GLN A 668 17.28 -19.72 22.32
CA GLN A 668 18.53 -19.49 23.03
C GLN A 668 18.40 -18.57 24.27
N GLY A 669 17.19 -18.12 24.60
CA GLY A 669 16.91 -17.29 25.77
C GLY A 669 17.14 -15.79 25.59
N VAL A 670 17.32 -15.30 24.36
CA VAL A 670 17.39 -13.86 24.07
C VAL A 670 16.01 -13.23 24.20
N SER A 671 15.95 -12.09 24.90
CA SER A 671 14.72 -11.29 25.01
C SER A 671 14.57 -10.37 23.80
N ILE A 672 13.48 -10.52 23.05
CA ILE A 672 13.12 -9.68 21.91
C ILE A 672 12.11 -8.60 22.36
N TYR A 673 12.42 -7.33 22.08
CA TYR A 673 11.58 -6.18 22.41
C TYR A 673 11.02 -5.53 21.14
N VAL A 674 9.71 -5.31 21.13
CA VAL A 674 9.04 -4.50 20.10
C VAL A 674 8.84 -3.11 20.71
N TRP A 675 9.49 -2.10 20.13
CA TRP A 675 9.38 -0.72 20.61
C TRP A 675 7.99 -0.13 20.32
N SER A 676 7.50 0.67 21.26
CA SER A 676 6.20 1.34 21.11
C SER A 676 6.18 2.26 19.89
N ARG A 677 5.01 2.50 19.30
CA ARG A 677 4.87 3.48 18.20
C ARG A 677 5.38 4.86 18.62
N GLN A 678 5.13 5.28 19.86
CA GLN A 678 5.57 6.57 20.37
C GLN A 678 7.10 6.68 20.45
N ASP A 679 7.79 5.63 20.92
CA ASP A 679 9.25 5.60 20.96
C ASP A 679 9.84 5.63 19.56
N ARG A 680 9.27 4.84 18.63
CA ARG A 680 9.69 4.83 17.22
C ARG A 680 9.47 6.18 16.54
N MET A 681 8.35 6.85 16.80
CA MET A 681 8.08 8.21 16.31
C MET A 681 9.07 9.24 16.86
N THR A 682 9.41 9.13 18.15
CA THR A 682 10.37 10.03 18.80
C THR A 682 11.77 9.83 18.22
N PHE A 683 12.18 8.58 17.97
CA PHE A 683 13.41 8.27 17.27
C PHE A 683 13.41 8.83 15.83
N ARG A 684 12.33 8.60 15.07
CA ARG A 684 12.15 9.13 13.71
C ARG A 684 12.30 10.64 13.67
N GLN A 685 11.68 11.36 14.61
CA GLN A 685 11.80 12.81 14.68
C GLN A 685 13.25 13.24 14.96
N ALA A 686 13.95 12.58 15.88
CA ALA A 686 15.36 12.89 16.17
C ALA A 686 16.26 12.66 14.94
N ALA A 687 16.00 11.61 14.16
CA ALA A 687 16.72 11.35 12.91
C ALA A 687 16.40 12.41 11.85
N LEU A 688 15.14 12.79 11.68
CA LEU A 688 14.73 13.84 10.72
C LEU A 688 15.34 15.19 11.05
N ASP A 689 15.38 15.57 12.33
CA ASP A 689 16.05 16.81 12.78
C ASP A 689 17.54 16.80 12.41
N GLU A 690 18.20 15.64 12.53
CA GLU A 690 19.60 15.48 12.18
C GLU A 690 19.83 15.44 10.66
N PHE A 691 18.93 14.86 9.88
CA PHE A 691 18.96 14.99 8.41
C PHE A 691 18.78 16.46 8.00
N GLU A 692 17.81 17.16 8.57
CA GLU A 692 17.54 18.57 8.27
C GLU A 692 18.75 19.45 8.59
N ALA A 693 19.35 19.27 9.77
CA ALA A 693 20.57 19.97 10.16
C ALA A 693 21.75 19.65 9.22
N THR A 694 21.89 18.39 8.80
CA THR A 694 22.98 17.95 7.91
C THR A 694 22.81 18.50 6.49
N LEU A 695 21.58 18.61 6.02
CA LEU A 695 21.25 18.94 4.63
C LEU A 695 20.88 20.41 4.43
N VAL A 696 20.89 21.26 5.47
CA VAL A 696 20.37 22.64 5.43
C VAL A 696 20.92 23.49 4.26
N SER A 697 22.16 23.26 3.85
CA SER A 697 22.81 23.97 2.74
C SER A 697 22.95 23.14 1.46
N ASN A 698 22.33 21.96 1.40
CA ASN A 698 22.42 21.05 0.27
C ASN A 698 21.11 21.01 -0.51
N SER A 699 21.06 21.60 -1.71
CA SER A 699 19.82 21.73 -2.49
C SER A 699 19.20 20.38 -2.89
N LEU A 700 20.02 19.41 -3.31
CA LEU A 700 19.56 18.06 -3.67
C LEU A 700 19.09 17.30 -2.44
N GLY A 701 19.86 17.35 -1.36
CA GLY A 701 19.52 16.77 -0.09
C GLY A 701 18.21 17.33 0.48
N GLN A 702 17.99 18.63 0.37
CA GLN A 702 16.72 19.27 0.77
C GLN A 702 15.53 18.83 -0.09
N ARG A 703 15.73 18.63 -1.40
CA ARG A 703 14.70 18.06 -2.29
C ARG A 703 14.36 16.63 -1.87
N LEU A 704 15.37 15.78 -1.69
CA LEU A 704 15.20 14.40 -1.22
C LEU A 704 14.54 14.35 0.17
N LEU A 705 14.94 15.22 1.10
CA LEU A 705 14.35 15.26 2.43
C LEU A 705 12.88 15.68 2.39
N ARG A 706 12.52 16.66 1.54
CA ARG A 706 11.12 17.06 1.34
C ARG A 706 10.29 15.93 0.74
N SER A 707 10.81 15.28 -0.31
CA SER A 707 10.19 14.10 -0.93
C SER A 707 9.95 13.00 0.11
N HIS A 708 10.98 12.66 0.88
CA HIS A 708 10.93 11.67 1.95
C HIS A 708 9.85 12.00 2.99
N ARG A 709 9.82 13.25 3.48
CA ARG A 709 8.83 13.71 4.46
C ARG A 709 7.40 13.71 3.91
N GLN A 710 7.23 14.16 2.67
CA GLN A 710 5.92 14.16 2.00
C GLN A 710 5.39 12.74 1.89
N TYR A 711 6.21 11.79 1.43
CA TYR A 711 5.79 10.40 1.31
C TYR A 711 5.48 9.78 2.67
N MET A 712 6.29 10.02 3.70
CA MET A 712 5.97 9.57 5.07
C MET A 712 4.64 10.14 5.59
N GLY A 713 4.32 11.40 5.30
CA GLY A 713 3.02 11.99 5.61
C GLY A 713 1.87 11.31 4.85
N GLN A 714 2.06 11.03 3.56
CA GLN A 714 1.08 10.33 2.73
C GLN A 714 0.73 8.93 3.26
N ILE A 715 1.71 8.21 3.83
CA ILE A 715 1.50 6.87 4.40
C ILE A 715 1.26 6.87 5.91
N GLY A 716 0.99 8.03 6.53
CA GLY A 716 0.61 8.14 7.94
C GLY A 716 1.74 7.88 8.96
N LEU A 717 3.00 7.97 8.53
CA LEU A 717 4.18 7.87 9.39
C LEU A 717 4.60 9.22 9.99
N LEU A 718 4.13 10.33 9.44
CA LEU A 718 4.20 11.67 10.01
C LEU A 718 2.79 12.28 10.12
N ASN A 719 2.57 13.10 11.15
CA ASN A 719 1.31 13.81 11.39
C ASN A 719 1.22 15.10 10.58
#